data_AF-K1XBR8-F1
#
_entry.id   AF-K1XBR8-F1
#
_cell.length_a   1.000
_cell.length_b   1.000
_cell.length_c   1.000
_cell.angle_alpha   90.00
_cell.angle_beta   90.00
_cell.angle_gamma   90.00
#
_symmetry.space_group_name_H-M   'P 1'
#
loop_
_entity.id
_entity.type
_entity.pdbx_description
1 polymer ?
#
loop_
_entity_poly.entity_id
_entity_poly.type
_entity_poly.pdbx_seq_one_letter_code
_entity_poly.pdbx_strand_id
1 'polypeptide(L)'
;NKKLEKEKEAVIGAAQKEAADMHDEIKDGEMEKSDEKEVDDSKIKGILSQEKKEIFFNGIKGKAKILAKALVLMSVLSLGEGDALKLVSTTDGYLKDSKIEKINKEKISLGKDYYLLLIKSDEPWRAMERINEYKNEPYAFEIIQIFLNDWEERHWSDSPWDEILNNIDKFIDQPYAQKVIEMGAENDSYAVLENLNKFINYPYAEEIVKKISSNESNAANIVYYAESNNYYKDLHGETDILKKAFEDLADAEPFSLLADEHNTIYYEDFTGRQEIINKAVNNTIKKHTSGTIYNYDSIINKPFAKEFIEKMIVYDPLQISWLQENNIKKLDLRHSDNANVKALINIDDELNNIKHGYSEHRSGTIKEPVFILSKKIIDGSLSVNRAIEMFSYGNSNSINRSAGSKINYYQYLREIRNTPNLAAEYLVSSELREAALRLVGSINELHDEPDVARFKAVENLKSNEIYELIVEGEDEVFTSTFNGLFNRMVEKMRKENIGGKEMLEGVGEYKFRTFIKMSASFNRLNEFLATMGKNYQKELLKKFVSDLEKERHNLSEVAAVADTLGILEDKEILNRLKSIIIDEYEKADNQILYGLFASVLKGRKDTEKDSWFLKLPEKYELPNLEKISAEKLFNKDGSNIQQHFFYNDKDGLASFENFLAQYKNNKDWRVEERGKYIRIISVEGNKKVEIFTNKPASEEGGPEEIEKIFKERNVQSIVVVHRGHSFHTDKTIEKITSIAKIVSLGSCGGYNNIDKVLQKSPDAHILSTKGIGTMLINDPLLKMLNEDIKSGNDINWQVFWRKAERKLGNNENFKNYIPPHKNLGVLFIKAYKNLKKDE
;
A
#
# COMPACT_ATOMS: atom_id res chain seq x y z
N ASN A 1 -22.36 -64.23 -8.16
CA ASN A 1 -20.90 -64.02 -7.98
C ASN A 1 -20.06 -64.81 -8.96
N LYS A 2 -19.92 -66.15 -8.91
CA LYS A 2 -19.09 -66.88 -9.90
C LYS A 2 -19.53 -66.74 -11.37
N LYS A 3 -20.85 -66.66 -11.63
CA LYS A 3 -21.39 -66.39 -12.97
C LYS A 3 -21.11 -64.96 -13.44
N LEU A 4 -21.17 -64.01 -12.51
CA LEU A 4 -20.91 -62.59 -12.75
C LEU A 4 -19.41 -62.34 -13.04
N GLU A 5 -18.52 -63.04 -12.34
CA GLU A 5 -17.07 -62.99 -12.62
C GLU A 5 -16.71 -63.63 -13.96
N LYS A 6 -17.36 -64.74 -14.33
CA LYS A 6 -17.20 -65.34 -15.66
C LYS A 6 -17.69 -64.42 -16.80
N GLU A 7 -18.80 -63.71 -16.58
CA GLU A 7 -19.32 -62.75 -17.54
C GLU A 7 -18.43 -61.49 -17.62
N LYS A 8 -17.84 -61.07 -16.49
CA LYS A 8 -16.88 -59.96 -16.42
C LYS A 8 -15.56 -60.30 -17.12
N GLU A 9 -14.98 -61.48 -16.88
CA GLU A 9 -13.78 -61.96 -17.59
C GLU A 9 -14.03 -62.12 -19.10
N ALA A 10 -15.22 -62.58 -19.50
CA ALA A 10 -15.59 -62.69 -20.91
C ALA A 10 -15.72 -61.32 -21.61
N VAL A 11 -16.26 -60.32 -20.93
CA VAL A 11 -16.37 -58.94 -21.45
C VAL A 11 -15.00 -58.26 -21.52
N ILE A 12 -14.15 -58.45 -20.52
CA ILE A 12 -12.77 -57.94 -20.52
C ILE A 12 -11.96 -58.60 -21.64
N GLY A 13 -12.08 -59.92 -21.81
CA GLY A 13 -11.40 -60.65 -22.89
C GLY A 13 -11.87 -60.25 -24.29
N ALA A 14 -13.17 -59.97 -24.47
CA ALA A 14 -13.69 -59.47 -25.73
C ALA A 14 -13.18 -58.05 -26.05
N ALA A 15 -13.17 -57.15 -25.06
CA ALA A 15 -12.69 -55.78 -25.22
C ALA A 15 -11.17 -55.69 -25.47
N GLN A 16 -10.38 -56.56 -24.82
CA GLN A 16 -8.92 -56.63 -25.05
C GLN A 16 -8.58 -57.15 -26.45
N LYS A 17 -9.40 -58.08 -26.98
CA LYS A 17 -9.23 -58.58 -28.34
C LYS A 17 -9.57 -57.51 -29.37
N GLU A 18 -10.67 -56.79 -29.18
CA GLU A 18 -11.11 -55.73 -30.10
C GLU A 18 -10.13 -54.53 -30.10
N ALA A 19 -9.54 -54.20 -28.94
CA ALA A 19 -8.47 -53.21 -28.85
C ALA A 19 -7.14 -53.67 -29.49
N ALA A 20 -6.82 -54.97 -29.45
CA ALA A 20 -5.64 -55.53 -30.11
C ALA A 20 -5.82 -55.57 -31.65
N ASP A 21 -7.02 -55.95 -32.12
CA ASP A 21 -7.37 -55.94 -33.53
C ASP A 21 -7.33 -54.50 -34.09
N MET A 22 -7.81 -53.50 -33.34
CA MET A 22 -7.67 -52.07 -33.70
C MET A 22 -6.22 -51.57 -33.67
N HIS A 23 -5.38 -52.10 -32.77
CA HIS A 23 -3.97 -51.73 -32.69
C HIS A 23 -3.16 -52.28 -33.88
N ASP A 24 -3.47 -53.49 -34.34
CA ASP A 24 -2.86 -54.08 -35.53
C ASP A 24 -3.36 -53.40 -36.82
N GLU A 25 -4.63 -52.98 -36.91
CA GLU A 25 -5.15 -52.16 -38.02
C GLU A 25 -4.49 -50.76 -38.11
N ILE A 26 -4.11 -50.17 -36.98
CA ILE A 26 -3.38 -48.89 -36.94
C ILE A 26 -1.89 -49.06 -37.31
N LYS A 27 -1.34 -50.28 -37.16
CA LYS A 27 0.08 -50.59 -37.41
C LYS A 27 0.39 -50.86 -38.88
N ASP A 28 -0.59 -51.33 -39.66
CA ASP A 28 -0.45 -51.69 -41.08
C ASP A 28 -0.65 -50.52 -42.06
N GLY A 29 -0.69 -49.27 -41.58
CA GLY A 29 -0.16 -48.12 -42.32
C GLY A 29 -0.92 -47.65 -43.57
N GLU A 30 -2.25 -47.56 -43.56
CA GLU A 30 -3.00 -46.78 -44.55
C GLU A 30 -3.84 -45.66 -43.91
N MET A 31 -3.17 -44.62 -43.39
CA MET A 31 -3.73 -43.27 -43.36
C MET A 31 -2.60 -42.26 -43.58
N GLU A 32 -2.26 -42.05 -44.85
CA GLU A 32 -1.53 -40.85 -45.26
C GLU A 32 -2.43 -39.62 -45.13
N LYS A 33 -1.83 -38.55 -44.61
CA LYS A 33 -2.38 -37.20 -44.52
C LYS A 33 -2.86 -36.71 -45.90
N SER A 34 -4.16 -36.43 -46.06
CA SER A 34 -4.64 -35.28 -46.83
C SER A 34 -6.13 -35.05 -46.64
N ASP A 35 -6.47 -33.79 -46.38
CA ASP A 35 -7.69 -33.03 -46.69
C ASP A 35 -9.09 -33.59 -46.36
N GLU A 36 -9.87 -32.72 -45.70
CA GLU A 36 -11.32 -32.82 -45.49
C GLU A 36 -12.06 -33.41 -46.70
N LYS A 37 -12.70 -34.58 -46.50
CA LYS A 37 -13.88 -35.01 -47.27
C LYS A 37 -14.65 -36.10 -46.54
N GLU A 38 -15.97 -35.97 -46.61
CA GLU A 38 -17.00 -36.85 -46.04
C GLU A 38 -16.62 -38.33 -46.02
N VAL A 39 -16.76 -38.96 -44.85
CA VAL A 39 -16.69 -40.41 -44.72
C VAL A 39 -17.83 -41.04 -45.50
N ASP A 40 -17.48 -41.81 -46.53
CA ASP A 40 -18.40 -42.58 -47.37
C ASP A 40 -19.14 -43.65 -46.54
N ASP A 41 -20.37 -43.30 -46.20
CA ASP A 41 -21.34 -44.04 -45.40
C ASP A 41 -21.73 -45.42 -46.00
N SER A 42 -21.21 -45.76 -47.19
CA SER A 42 -21.42 -47.05 -47.85
C SER A 42 -20.45 -48.15 -47.39
N LYS A 43 -19.26 -47.81 -46.86
CA LYS A 43 -18.29 -48.81 -46.37
C LYS A 43 -18.61 -49.33 -44.96
N ILE A 44 -19.26 -48.53 -44.12
CA ILE A 44 -19.69 -48.95 -42.76
C ILE A 44 -20.96 -49.83 -42.82
N LYS A 45 -21.73 -49.77 -43.91
CA LYS A 45 -22.98 -50.55 -44.07
C LYS A 45 -22.78 -52.07 -44.26
N GLY A 46 -21.56 -52.53 -44.56
CA GLY A 46 -21.30 -53.94 -44.88
C GLY A 46 -21.09 -54.89 -43.69
N ILE A 47 -20.83 -54.40 -42.47
CA ILE A 47 -20.21 -55.23 -41.43
C ILE A 47 -21.22 -55.82 -40.41
N LEU A 48 -22.47 -55.35 -40.33
CA LEU A 48 -23.44 -55.85 -39.34
C LEU A 48 -24.83 -56.07 -39.95
N SER A 49 -25.31 -57.32 -39.92
CA SER A 49 -26.70 -57.65 -40.29
C SER A 49 -27.70 -56.93 -39.39
N GLN A 50 -28.86 -56.53 -39.94
CA GLN A 50 -29.87 -55.73 -39.25
C GLN A 50 -30.34 -56.33 -37.91
N GLU A 51 -30.39 -57.66 -37.78
CA GLU A 51 -30.74 -58.33 -36.52
C GLU A 51 -29.73 -58.06 -35.38
N LYS A 52 -28.44 -57.94 -35.69
CA LYS A 52 -27.42 -57.62 -34.68
C LYS A 52 -27.49 -56.16 -34.23
N LYS A 53 -27.89 -55.26 -35.12
CA LYS A 53 -28.11 -53.84 -34.80
C LYS A 53 -29.30 -53.67 -33.84
N GLU A 54 -30.40 -54.38 -34.05
CA GLU A 54 -31.56 -54.28 -33.14
C GLU A 54 -31.26 -54.82 -31.73
N ILE A 55 -30.49 -55.90 -31.61
CA ILE A 55 -30.07 -56.45 -30.31
C ILE A 55 -29.10 -55.49 -29.59
N PHE A 56 -28.17 -54.88 -30.33
CA PHE A 56 -27.22 -53.90 -29.79
C PHE A 56 -27.92 -52.62 -29.31
N PHE A 57 -28.82 -52.04 -30.11
CA PHE A 57 -29.51 -50.80 -29.75
C PHE A 57 -30.63 -50.99 -28.73
N ASN A 58 -31.34 -52.12 -28.72
CA ASN A 58 -32.33 -52.40 -27.68
C ASN A 58 -31.69 -52.78 -26.33
N GLY A 59 -30.49 -53.35 -26.32
CA GLY A 59 -29.73 -53.63 -25.10
C GLY A 59 -29.19 -52.38 -24.38
N ILE A 60 -28.94 -51.28 -25.12
CA ILE A 60 -28.39 -50.03 -24.60
C ILE A 60 -29.48 -49.08 -24.07
N LYS A 61 -30.73 -49.20 -24.53
CA LYS A 61 -31.86 -48.36 -24.10
C LYS A 61 -32.14 -48.36 -22.58
N GLY A 62 -31.73 -49.41 -21.86
CA GLY A 62 -31.81 -49.46 -20.39
C GLY A 62 -30.46 -49.34 -19.67
N LYS A 63 -29.33 -49.35 -20.40
CA LYS A 63 -27.98 -49.50 -19.84
C LYS A 63 -27.01 -48.37 -20.20
N ALA A 64 -27.41 -47.36 -20.95
CA ALA A 64 -26.61 -46.15 -21.18
C ALA A 64 -26.14 -45.50 -19.85
N LYS A 65 -26.98 -45.54 -18.82
CA LYS A 65 -26.69 -45.06 -17.45
C LYS A 65 -25.58 -45.87 -16.75
N ILE A 66 -25.49 -47.16 -17.04
CA ILE A 66 -24.44 -48.07 -16.53
C ILE A 66 -23.18 -47.94 -17.37
N LEU A 67 -23.32 -47.74 -18.69
CA LEU A 67 -22.20 -47.58 -19.61
C LEU A 67 -21.46 -46.25 -19.39
N ALA A 68 -22.17 -45.14 -19.19
CA ALA A 68 -21.58 -43.85 -18.84
C ALA A 68 -20.88 -43.90 -17.46
N LYS A 69 -21.53 -44.50 -16.46
CA LYS A 69 -20.89 -44.75 -15.15
C LYS A 69 -19.68 -45.67 -15.27
N ALA A 70 -19.74 -46.72 -16.08
CA ALA A 70 -18.64 -47.67 -16.28
C ALA A 70 -17.49 -47.05 -17.08
N LEU A 71 -17.75 -46.18 -18.06
CA LEU A 71 -16.71 -45.46 -18.81
C LEU A 71 -15.99 -44.45 -17.92
N VAL A 72 -16.71 -43.72 -17.08
CA VAL A 72 -16.12 -42.80 -16.07
C VAL A 72 -15.38 -43.58 -14.97
N LEU A 73 -15.93 -44.71 -14.50
CA LEU A 73 -15.24 -45.56 -13.53
C LEU A 73 -13.98 -46.21 -14.13
N MET A 74 -13.99 -46.60 -15.42
CA MET A 74 -12.85 -47.17 -16.14
C MET A 74 -11.77 -46.14 -16.46
N SER A 75 -12.13 -44.88 -16.73
CA SER A 75 -11.17 -43.79 -16.92
C SER A 75 -10.48 -43.40 -15.61
N VAL A 76 -11.17 -43.49 -14.46
CA VAL A 76 -10.59 -43.24 -13.13
C VAL A 76 -9.71 -44.40 -12.64
N LEU A 77 -9.98 -45.64 -13.05
CA LEU A 77 -9.34 -46.83 -12.46
C LEU A 77 -8.23 -47.49 -13.30
N SER A 78 -8.00 -47.12 -14.57
CA SER A 78 -7.12 -47.94 -15.41
C SER A 78 -6.44 -47.30 -16.63
N LEU A 79 -6.64 -46.01 -16.93
CA LEU A 79 -6.02 -45.35 -18.09
C LEU A 79 -5.02 -44.28 -17.67
N GLY A 80 -3.98 -44.07 -18.49
CA GLY A 80 -3.12 -42.89 -18.36
C GLY A 80 -3.94 -41.62 -18.63
N GLU A 81 -3.57 -40.51 -17.97
CA GLU A 81 -4.35 -39.26 -17.95
C GLU A 81 -4.78 -38.80 -19.35
N GLY A 82 -3.91 -38.93 -20.37
CA GLY A 82 -4.23 -38.54 -21.76
C GLY A 82 -5.34 -39.35 -22.44
N ASP A 83 -5.45 -40.65 -22.18
CA ASP A 83 -6.47 -41.52 -22.81
C ASP A 83 -7.84 -41.37 -22.14
N ALA A 84 -7.84 -41.08 -20.84
CA ALA A 84 -9.05 -40.74 -20.09
C ALA A 84 -9.69 -39.43 -20.61
N LEU A 85 -8.88 -38.41 -20.92
CA LEU A 85 -9.35 -37.10 -21.39
C LEU A 85 -10.02 -37.16 -22.77
N LYS A 86 -9.44 -37.92 -23.73
CA LYS A 86 -10.05 -38.15 -25.06
C LYS A 86 -11.39 -38.87 -25.00
N LEU A 87 -11.56 -39.79 -24.06
CA LEU A 87 -12.78 -40.56 -23.91
C LEU A 87 -13.92 -39.70 -23.34
N VAL A 88 -13.62 -38.81 -22.40
CA VAL A 88 -14.59 -37.89 -21.79
C VAL A 88 -15.14 -36.90 -22.81
N SER A 89 -14.27 -36.28 -23.63
CA SER A 89 -14.70 -35.33 -24.68
C SER A 89 -15.58 -36.01 -25.74
N THR A 90 -15.22 -37.23 -26.16
CA THR A 90 -15.99 -38.03 -27.12
C THR A 90 -17.36 -38.46 -26.57
N THR A 91 -17.41 -38.82 -25.27
CA THR A 91 -18.67 -39.23 -24.61
C THR A 91 -19.63 -38.05 -24.44
N ASP A 92 -19.10 -36.86 -24.15
CA ASP A 92 -19.90 -35.64 -24.00
C ASP A 92 -20.50 -35.18 -25.35
N GLY A 93 -19.75 -35.29 -26.45
CA GLY A 93 -20.29 -35.09 -27.81
C GLY A 93 -21.48 -36.01 -28.11
N TYR A 94 -21.41 -37.28 -27.71
CA TYR A 94 -22.50 -38.25 -27.89
C TYR A 94 -23.76 -37.97 -27.04
N LEU A 95 -23.60 -37.34 -25.87
CA LEU A 95 -24.72 -36.96 -25.02
C LEU A 95 -25.50 -35.76 -25.60
N LYS A 96 -24.84 -34.87 -26.36
CA LYS A 96 -25.47 -33.74 -27.06
C LYS A 96 -26.25 -34.16 -28.31
N ASP A 97 -25.72 -35.10 -29.11
CA ASP A 97 -26.32 -35.52 -30.39
C ASP A 97 -27.45 -36.54 -30.28
N SER A 98 -27.59 -37.20 -29.13
CA SER A 98 -28.63 -38.19 -28.93
C SER A 98 -29.91 -37.53 -28.37
N LYS A 99 -31.08 -38.02 -28.77
CA LYS A 99 -32.43 -37.64 -28.25
C LYS A 99 -32.62 -37.86 -26.73
N ILE A 100 -31.53 -38.00 -25.96
CA ILE A 100 -31.42 -38.23 -24.51
C ILE A 100 -31.70 -36.94 -23.71
N GLU A 101 -31.64 -35.76 -24.32
CA GLU A 101 -32.00 -34.47 -23.67
C GLU A 101 -33.40 -34.53 -23.00
N LYS A 102 -34.34 -35.29 -23.57
CA LYS A 102 -35.68 -35.50 -22.98
C LYS A 102 -35.71 -36.41 -21.74
N ILE A 103 -34.70 -37.25 -21.54
CA ILE A 103 -34.59 -38.17 -20.40
C ILE A 103 -33.90 -37.47 -19.20
N ASN A 104 -33.23 -36.34 -19.43
CA ASN A 104 -32.41 -35.63 -18.45
C ASN A 104 -33.20 -34.79 -17.41
N LYS A 105 -34.50 -35.05 -17.22
CA LYS A 105 -35.33 -34.41 -16.17
C LYS A 105 -35.27 -35.11 -14.81
N GLU A 106 -34.64 -36.28 -14.71
CA GLU A 106 -34.33 -36.91 -13.42
C GLU A 106 -32.87 -36.61 -13.05
N LYS A 107 -32.67 -35.76 -12.03
CA LYS A 107 -31.37 -35.39 -11.42
C LYS A 107 -30.39 -36.56 -11.37
N ILE A 108 -29.44 -36.61 -12.31
CA ILE A 108 -28.24 -37.43 -12.21
C ILE A 108 -27.14 -36.51 -11.69
N SER A 109 -26.82 -36.62 -10.39
CA SER A 109 -25.60 -36.01 -9.84
C SER A 109 -24.41 -36.81 -10.38
N LEU A 110 -23.64 -36.20 -11.29
CA LEU A 110 -22.49 -36.85 -11.95
C LEU A 110 -21.25 -36.96 -11.05
N GLY A 111 -21.34 -36.48 -9.81
CA GLY A 111 -20.25 -36.51 -8.83
C GLY A 111 -19.14 -35.52 -9.18
N LYS A 112 -18.38 -35.11 -8.16
CA LYS A 112 -17.28 -34.15 -8.28
C LYS A 112 -16.25 -34.54 -9.36
N ASP A 113 -15.86 -35.81 -9.41
CA ASP A 113 -14.79 -36.31 -10.30
C ASP A 113 -15.09 -36.10 -11.79
N TYR A 114 -16.36 -36.12 -12.19
CA TYR A 114 -16.75 -35.87 -13.57
C TYR A 114 -16.44 -34.43 -14.01
N TYR A 115 -16.78 -33.47 -13.16
CA TYR A 115 -16.52 -32.05 -13.45
C TYR A 115 -15.03 -31.72 -13.37
N LEU A 116 -14.27 -32.39 -12.50
CA LEU A 116 -12.80 -32.29 -12.48
C LEU A 116 -12.16 -32.81 -13.77
N LEU A 117 -12.69 -33.90 -14.33
CA LEU A 117 -12.21 -34.43 -15.61
C LEU A 117 -12.54 -33.48 -16.77
N LEU A 118 -13.69 -32.80 -16.75
CA LEU A 118 -14.02 -31.77 -17.74
C LEU A 118 -13.03 -30.60 -17.66
N ILE A 119 -12.71 -30.12 -16.45
CA ILE A 119 -11.71 -29.06 -16.25
C ILE A 119 -10.35 -29.50 -16.80
N LYS A 120 -9.93 -30.74 -16.58
CA LYS A 120 -8.65 -31.25 -17.11
C LYS A 120 -8.64 -31.54 -18.62
N SER A 121 -9.77 -31.43 -19.30
CA SER A 121 -9.89 -31.70 -20.74
C SER A 121 -9.44 -30.53 -21.61
N ASP A 122 -9.48 -30.70 -22.93
CA ASP A 122 -9.23 -29.61 -23.89
C ASP A 122 -10.33 -28.53 -23.87
N GLU A 123 -11.48 -28.80 -23.24
CA GLU A 123 -12.65 -27.91 -23.19
C GLU A 123 -13.16 -27.67 -21.75
N PRO A 124 -12.36 -27.06 -20.86
CA PRO A 124 -12.70 -26.86 -19.45
C PRO A 124 -13.94 -26.00 -19.22
N TRP A 125 -14.25 -25.06 -20.12
CA TRP A 125 -15.44 -24.19 -20.02
C TRP A 125 -16.75 -25.01 -19.98
N ARG A 126 -16.75 -26.24 -20.50
CA ARG A 126 -17.90 -27.15 -20.42
C ARG A 126 -18.30 -27.48 -18.99
N ALA A 127 -17.38 -27.42 -18.03
CA ALA A 127 -17.73 -27.52 -16.62
C ALA A 127 -18.65 -26.36 -16.21
N MET A 128 -18.34 -25.12 -16.61
CA MET A 128 -19.14 -23.94 -16.31
C MET A 128 -20.48 -23.90 -17.05
N GLU A 129 -20.54 -24.36 -18.32
CA GLU A 129 -21.81 -24.48 -19.07
C GLU A 129 -22.85 -25.30 -18.28
N ARG A 130 -22.38 -26.34 -17.58
CA ARG A 130 -23.19 -27.34 -16.86
C ARG A 130 -23.37 -27.03 -15.37
N ILE A 131 -23.05 -25.83 -14.91
CA ILE A 131 -23.20 -25.43 -13.50
C ILE A 131 -24.60 -25.68 -12.93
N ASN A 132 -25.66 -25.60 -13.74
CA ASN A 132 -27.03 -25.93 -13.31
C ASN A 132 -27.20 -27.35 -12.76
N GLU A 133 -26.32 -28.28 -13.15
CA GLU A 133 -26.36 -29.67 -12.72
C GLU A 133 -25.79 -29.87 -11.32
N TYR A 134 -24.78 -29.07 -10.95
CA TYR A 134 -24.05 -29.22 -9.68
C TYR A 134 -24.14 -28.01 -8.75
N LYS A 135 -24.79 -26.91 -9.12
CA LYS A 135 -24.84 -25.67 -8.31
C LYS A 135 -25.37 -25.83 -6.89
N ASN A 136 -26.18 -26.86 -6.64
CA ASN A 136 -26.73 -27.14 -5.30
C ASN A 136 -25.88 -28.14 -4.50
N GLU A 137 -24.78 -28.62 -5.08
CA GLU A 137 -23.92 -29.65 -4.48
C GLU A 137 -22.84 -29.00 -3.59
N PRO A 138 -22.40 -29.66 -2.51
CA PRO A 138 -21.42 -29.08 -1.57
C PRO A 138 -20.05 -28.82 -2.20
N TYR A 139 -19.74 -29.46 -3.34
CA TYR A 139 -18.50 -29.29 -4.07
C TYR A 139 -18.58 -28.22 -5.17
N ALA A 140 -19.71 -27.54 -5.34
CA ALA A 140 -19.89 -26.59 -6.45
C ALA A 140 -18.87 -25.46 -6.47
N PHE A 141 -18.63 -24.84 -5.31
CA PHE A 141 -17.64 -23.79 -5.15
C PHE A 141 -16.21 -24.31 -5.44
N GLU A 142 -15.90 -25.52 -4.98
CA GLU A 142 -14.59 -26.15 -5.21
C GLU A 142 -14.33 -26.40 -6.70
N ILE A 143 -15.34 -26.81 -7.47
CA ILE A 143 -15.23 -26.96 -8.93
C ILE A 143 -14.89 -25.62 -9.60
N ILE A 144 -15.53 -24.51 -9.17
CA ILE A 144 -15.23 -23.16 -9.69
C ILE A 144 -13.79 -22.77 -9.36
N GLN A 145 -13.33 -23.02 -8.14
CA GLN A 145 -11.94 -22.71 -7.74
C GLN A 145 -10.91 -23.51 -8.54
N ILE A 146 -11.17 -24.80 -8.78
CA ILE A 146 -10.26 -25.66 -9.56
C ILE A 146 -10.25 -25.24 -11.03
N PHE A 147 -11.40 -24.85 -11.58
CA PHE A 147 -11.48 -24.31 -12.94
C PHE A 147 -10.62 -23.04 -13.11
N LEU A 148 -10.71 -22.10 -12.15
CA LEU A 148 -9.90 -20.88 -12.14
C LEU A 148 -8.40 -21.20 -12.15
N ASN A 149 -7.95 -22.07 -11.24
CA ASN A 149 -6.53 -22.43 -11.12
C ASN A 149 -6.01 -23.15 -12.38
N ASP A 150 -6.78 -24.10 -12.94
CA ASP A 150 -6.37 -24.84 -14.14
C ASP A 150 -6.27 -23.92 -15.37
N TRP A 151 -7.18 -22.95 -15.51
CA TRP A 151 -7.15 -21.98 -16.59
C TRP A 151 -5.90 -21.09 -16.53
N GLU A 152 -5.53 -20.61 -15.33
CA GLU A 152 -4.31 -19.84 -15.12
C GLU A 152 -3.05 -20.65 -15.48
N GLU A 153 -2.98 -21.93 -15.11
CA GLU A 153 -1.85 -22.81 -15.44
C GLU A 153 -1.68 -23.00 -16.96
N ARG A 154 -2.75 -22.90 -17.75
CA ARG A 154 -2.72 -23.06 -19.21
C ARG A 154 -2.27 -21.82 -19.98
N HIS A 155 -2.11 -20.67 -19.32
CA HIS A 155 -1.66 -19.41 -19.93
C HIS A 155 -2.49 -18.97 -21.15
N TRP A 156 -3.82 -19.15 -21.10
CA TRP A 156 -4.71 -18.66 -22.15
C TRP A 156 -4.81 -17.12 -22.13
N SER A 157 -5.11 -16.53 -23.30
CA SER A 157 -5.20 -15.07 -23.45
C SER A 157 -6.45 -14.48 -22.84
N ASP A 158 -7.50 -15.27 -22.71
CA ASP A 158 -8.84 -14.82 -22.34
C ASP A 158 -9.07 -15.04 -20.84
N SER A 159 -9.83 -14.15 -20.20
CA SER A 159 -10.04 -14.20 -18.76
C SER A 159 -10.98 -15.35 -18.39
N PRO A 160 -10.63 -16.21 -17.41
CA PRO A 160 -11.56 -17.23 -16.92
C PRO A 160 -12.78 -16.62 -16.22
N TRP A 161 -12.68 -15.37 -15.79
CA TRP A 161 -13.74 -14.63 -15.10
C TRP A 161 -14.91 -14.31 -16.02
N ASP A 162 -14.65 -14.04 -17.30
CA ASP A 162 -15.69 -13.82 -18.30
C ASP A 162 -16.62 -15.04 -18.36
N GLU A 163 -16.07 -16.25 -18.41
CA GLU A 163 -16.86 -17.48 -18.50
C GLU A 163 -17.69 -17.71 -17.21
N ILE A 164 -17.11 -17.49 -16.03
CA ILE A 164 -17.81 -17.69 -14.75
C ILE A 164 -18.91 -16.65 -14.57
N LEU A 165 -18.59 -15.37 -14.77
CA LEU A 165 -19.49 -14.25 -14.48
C LEU A 165 -20.58 -14.12 -15.55
N ASN A 166 -20.31 -14.51 -16.80
CA ASN A 166 -21.37 -14.65 -17.80
C ASN A 166 -22.45 -15.64 -17.37
N ASN A 167 -22.08 -16.67 -16.62
CA ASN A 167 -22.97 -17.70 -16.09
C ASN A 167 -23.52 -17.42 -14.68
N ILE A 168 -23.26 -16.24 -14.10
CA ILE A 168 -23.61 -15.93 -12.71
C ILE A 168 -25.11 -16.07 -12.40
N ASP A 169 -25.99 -15.73 -13.35
CA ASP A 169 -27.45 -15.88 -13.21
C ASP A 169 -27.86 -17.32 -12.87
N LYS A 170 -27.05 -18.32 -13.27
CA LYS A 170 -27.32 -19.73 -12.99
C LYS A 170 -27.14 -20.06 -11.51
N PHE A 171 -26.29 -19.35 -10.78
CA PHE A 171 -25.93 -19.69 -9.39
C PHE A 171 -25.94 -18.49 -8.42
N ILE A 172 -26.42 -17.32 -8.84
CA ILE A 172 -26.47 -16.11 -8.02
C ILE A 172 -27.29 -16.28 -6.72
N ASP A 173 -28.25 -17.21 -6.73
CA ASP A 173 -29.08 -17.58 -5.58
C ASP A 173 -28.38 -18.50 -4.57
N GLN A 174 -27.15 -18.95 -4.85
CA GLN A 174 -26.41 -19.88 -4.01
C GLN A 174 -25.60 -19.17 -2.92
N PRO A 175 -25.42 -19.78 -1.73
CA PRO A 175 -24.65 -19.16 -0.63
C PRO A 175 -23.18 -18.84 -0.95
N TYR A 176 -22.61 -19.48 -1.97
CA TYR A 176 -21.24 -19.26 -2.40
C TYR A 176 -21.10 -18.18 -3.49
N ALA A 177 -22.21 -17.67 -4.04
CA ALA A 177 -22.18 -16.71 -5.15
C ALA A 177 -21.40 -15.44 -4.79
N GLN A 178 -21.69 -14.85 -3.61
CA GLN A 178 -20.96 -13.69 -3.09
C GLN A 178 -19.44 -13.91 -3.12
N LYS A 179 -18.96 -15.06 -2.60
CA LYS A 179 -17.52 -15.38 -2.58
C LYS A 179 -16.91 -15.48 -3.97
N VAL A 180 -17.65 -16.01 -4.95
CA VAL A 180 -17.18 -16.09 -6.33
C VAL A 180 -17.02 -14.69 -6.93
N ILE A 181 -17.98 -13.78 -6.68
CA ILE A 181 -17.90 -12.41 -7.17
C ILE A 181 -16.80 -11.62 -6.45
N GLU A 182 -16.61 -11.83 -5.14
CA GLU A 182 -15.51 -11.23 -4.37
C GLU A 182 -14.14 -11.65 -4.92
N MET A 183 -13.96 -12.94 -5.23
CA MET A 183 -12.75 -13.41 -5.90
C MET A 183 -12.59 -12.76 -7.28
N GLY A 184 -13.69 -12.59 -8.03
CA GLY A 184 -13.67 -11.87 -9.31
C GLY A 184 -13.25 -10.42 -9.14
N ALA A 185 -13.73 -9.72 -8.12
CA ALA A 185 -13.38 -8.32 -7.87
C ALA A 185 -11.88 -8.13 -7.56
N GLU A 186 -11.23 -9.17 -7.01
CA GLU A 186 -9.80 -9.17 -6.73
C GLU A 186 -8.92 -9.50 -7.94
N ASN A 187 -9.40 -10.38 -8.82
CA ASN A 187 -8.61 -10.94 -9.93
C ASN A 187 -8.95 -10.32 -11.30
N ASP A 188 -10.21 -9.97 -11.53
CA ASP A 188 -10.73 -9.33 -12.73
C ASP A 188 -11.96 -8.45 -12.42
N SER A 189 -11.67 -7.26 -11.88
CA SER A 189 -12.71 -6.32 -11.49
C SER A 189 -13.53 -5.78 -12.68
N TYR A 190 -12.98 -5.78 -13.89
CA TYR A 190 -13.73 -5.34 -15.07
C TYR A 190 -14.83 -6.34 -15.42
N ALA A 191 -14.53 -7.64 -15.47
CA ALA A 191 -15.51 -8.68 -15.73
C ALA A 191 -16.66 -8.67 -14.69
N VAL A 192 -16.36 -8.34 -13.43
CA VAL A 192 -17.37 -8.16 -12.37
C VAL A 192 -18.27 -6.97 -12.66
N LEU A 193 -17.69 -5.83 -13.05
CA LEU A 193 -18.45 -4.63 -13.37
C LEU A 193 -19.34 -4.85 -14.60
N GLU A 194 -18.84 -5.50 -15.66
CA GLU A 194 -19.62 -5.87 -16.85
C GLU A 194 -20.87 -6.70 -16.52
N ASN A 195 -20.83 -7.45 -15.42
CA ASN A 195 -21.93 -8.30 -14.97
C ASN A 195 -22.69 -7.71 -13.76
N LEU A 196 -22.46 -6.45 -13.39
CA LEU A 196 -23.06 -5.81 -12.21
C LEU A 196 -24.60 -5.86 -12.25
N ASN A 197 -25.19 -5.63 -13.42
CA ASN A 197 -26.63 -5.67 -13.65
C ASN A 197 -27.29 -7.00 -13.21
N LYS A 198 -26.55 -8.12 -13.27
CA LYS A 198 -27.05 -9.45 -12.90
C LYS A 198 -27.19 -9.64 -11.39
N PHE A 199 -26.40 -8.91 -10.59
CA PHE A 199 -26.36 -9.05 -9.14
C PHE A 199 -26.62 -7.77 -8.36
N ILE A 200 -26.95 -6.65 -9.03
CA ILE A 200 -27.07 -5.37 -8.33
C ILE A 200 -28.13 -5.33 -7.23
N ASN A 201 -29.22 -6.08 -7.38
CA ASN A 201 -30.30 -6.11 -6.40
C ASN A 201 -29.97 -6.95 -5.14
N TYR A 202 -28.76 -7.51 -5.05
CA TYR A 202 -28.33 -8.31 -3.92
C TYR A 202 -27.63 -7.44 -2.86
N PRO A 203 -27.80 -7.74 -1.55
CA PRO A 203 -27.27 -6.90 -0.47
C PRO A 203 -25.76 -6.65 -0.50
N TYR A 204 -24.99 -7.56 -1.10
CA TYR A 204 -23.52 -7.47 -1.19
C TYR A 204 -23.02 -6.68 -2.41
N ALA A 205 -23.89 -6.28 -3.34
CA ALA A 205 -23.44 -5.60 -4.56
C ALA A 205 -22.69 -4.29 -4.27
N GLU A 206 -23.20 -3.50 -3.32
CA GLU A 206 -22.58 -2.25 -2.91
C GLU A 206 -21.21 -2.46 -2.24
N GLU A 207 -21.07 -3.51 -1.42
CA GLU A 207 -19.82 -3.88 -0.75
C GLU A 207 -18.75 -4.32 -1.77
N ILE A 208 -19.15 -5.12 -2.76
CA ILE A 208 -18.26 -5.57 -3.84
C ILE A 208 -17.77 -4.39 -4.67
N VAL A 209 -18.66 -3.49 -5.09
CA VAL A 209 -18.25 -2.30 -5.86
C VAL A 209 -17.32 -1.41 -5.04
N LYS A 210 -17.62 -1.20 -3.75
CA LYS A 210 -16.75 -0.45 -2.83
C LYS A 210 -15.37 -1.10 -2.68
N LYS A 211 -15.29 -2.43 -2.61
CA LYS A 211 -14.02 -3.17 -2.58
C LYS A 211 -13.21 -2.92 -3.85
N ILE A 212 -13.85 -2.95 -5.02
CA ILE A 212 -13.22 -2.59 -6.30
C ILE A 212 -12.70 -1.14 -6.26
N SER A 213 -13.49 -0.19 -5.73
CA SER A 213 -13.14 1.23 -5.62
C SER A 213 -11.97 1.53 -4.66
N SER A 214 -11.60 0.60 -3.80
CA SER A 214 -10.54 0.80 -2.81
C SER A 214 -9.13 0.46 -3.33
N ASN A 215 -9.01 -0.04 -4.56
CA ASN A 215 -7.75 -0.50 -5.16
C ASN A 215 -7.37 0.35 -6.39
N GLU A 216 -6.20 0.97 -6.35
CA GLU A 216 -5.64 1.80 -7.44
C GLU A 216 -5.61 1.08 -8.79
N SER A 217 -5.30 -0.22 -8.81
CA SER A 217 -5.25 -1.02 -10.05
C SER A 217 -6.63 -1.27 -10.66
N ASN A 218 -7.69 -1.15 -9.86
CA ASN A 218 -9.08 -1.39 -10.26
C ASN A 218 -9.86 -0.10 -10.56
N ALA A 219 -9.35 1.06 -10.14
CA ALA A 219 -9.97 2.36 -10.36
C ALA A 219 -10.22 2.63 -11.85
N ALA A 220 -9.24 2.28 -12.70
CA ALA A 220 -9.35 2.40 -14.16
C ALA A 220 -10.49 1.54 -14.72
N ASN A 221 -10.76 0.37 -14.13
CA ASN A 221 -11.82 -0.53 -14.59
C ASN A 221 -13.22 0.03 -14.30
N ILE A 222 -13.42 0.71 -13.16
CA ILE A 222 -14.68 1.40 -12.85
C ILE A 222 -14.95 2.52 -13.86
N VAL A 223 -13.91 3.30 -14.16
CA VAL A 223 -13.96 4.35 -15.17
C VAL A 223 -14.29 3.72 -16.52
N TYR A 224 -13.50 2.77 -16.99
CA TYR A 224 -13.69 2.14 -18.29
C TYR A 224 -15.06 1.43 -18.45
N TYR A 225 -15.57 0.77 -17.40
CA TYR A 225 -16.90 0.15 -17.40
C TYR A 225 -18.02 1.16 -17.65
N ALA A 226 -17.99 2.30 -16.97
CA ALA A 226 -19.05 3.27 -17.15
C ALA A 226 -18.97 3.97 -18.55
N GLU A 227 -17.83 3.91 -19.27
CA GLU A 227 -17.64 4.56 -20.58
C GLU A 227 -18.18 3.66 -21.68
N SER A 228 -17.77 2.40 -21.61
CA SER A 228 -18.16 1.35 -22.54
C SER A 228 -19.69 1.16 -22.59
N ASN A 229 -20.39 1.45 -21.50
CA ASN A 229 -21.85 1.30 -21.39
C ASN A 229 -22.69 2.55 -21.76
N ASN A 230 -22.10 3.56 -22.40
CA ASN A 230 -22.72 4.64 -23.19
C ASN A 230 -24.20 4.99 -22.83
N TYR A 231 -24.37 5.84 -21.81
CA TYR A 231 -25.63 6.47 -21.37
C TYR A 231 -26.75 5.56 -20.84
N TYR A 232 -26.88 5.60 -19.50
CA TYR A 232 -28.06 5.33 -18.66
C TYR A 232 -29.41 5.38 -19.40
N LYS A 233 -29.87 4.23 -19.87
CA LYS A 233 -31.29 3.97 -20.04
C LYS A 233 -31.66 2.77 -19.18
N ASP A 234 -32.42 3.07 -18.13
CA ASP A 234 -33.36 2.17 -17.45
C ASP A 234 -32.88 1.29 -16.28
N LEU A 235 -31.66 1.47 -15.74
CA LEU A 235 -31.20 0.70 -14.57
C LEU A 235 -31.34 1.49 -13.26
N HIS A 236 -32.53 1.43 -12.65
CA HIS A 236 -32.76 1.92 -11.29
C HIS A 236 -31.92 1.10 -10.28
N GLY A 237 -30.89 1.71 -9.70
CA GLY A 237 -30.02 1.11 -8.66
C GLY A 237 -28.52 1.21 -8.96
N GLU A 238 -28.12 1.06 -10.23
CA GLU A 238 -26.71 1.13 -10.66
C GLU A 238 -26.10 2.50 -10.41
N THR A 239 -26.91 3.54 -10.60
CA THR A 239 -26.49 4.92 -10.47
C THR A 239 -26.05 5.31 -9.06
N ASP A 240 -26.73 4.82 -8.00
CA ASP A 240 -26.38 5.15 -6.62
C ASP A 240 -25.12 4.41 -6.16
N ILE A 241 -24.98 3.14 -6.54
CA ILE A 241 -23.80 2.33 -6.24
C ILE A 241 -22.57 2.86 -6.99
N LEU A 242 -22.71 3.21 -8.28
CA LEU A 242 -21.62 3.83 -9.05
C LEU A 242 -21.27 5.22 -8.52
N LYS A 243 -22.24 6.06 -8.15
CA LYS A 243 -21.98 7.36 -7.52
C LYS A 243 -21.13 7.18 -6.26
N LYS A 244 -21.50 6.24 -5.40
CA LYS A 244 -20.75 5.93 -4.18
C LYS A 244 -19.35 5.39 -4.50
N ALA A 245 -19.22 4.54 -5.52
CA ALA A 245 -17.93 4.05 -6.02
C ALA A 245 -16.99 5.21 -6.40
N PHE A 246 -17.52 6.21 -7.11
CA PHE A 246 -16.77 7.41 -7.48
C PHE A 246 -16.44 8.30 -6.26
N GLU A 247 -17.34 8.42 -5.28
CA GLU A 247 -17.06 9.11 -4.02
C GLU A 247 -15.96 8.43 -3.20
N ASP A 248 -15.95 7.09 -3.17
CA ASP A 248 -14.95 6.26 -2.51
C ASP A 248 -13.61 6.32 -3.26
N LEU A 249 -13.61 6.31 -4.59
CA LEU A 249 -12.42 6.54 -5.42
C LEU A 249 -11.84 7.94 -5.20
N ALA A 250 -12.68 8.97 -5.12
CA ALA A 250 -12.25 10.32 -4.80
C ALA A 250 -11.62 10.43 -3.40
N ASP A 251 -11.91 9.50 -2.49
CA ASP A 251 -11.26 9.41 -1.18
C ASP A 251 -10.01 8.52 -1.17
N ALA A 252 -10.05 7.39 -1.88
CA ALA A 252 -8.97 6.41 -1.92
C ALA A 252 -7.85 6.87 -2.86
N GLU A 253 -8.17 7.02 -4.15
CA GLU A 253 -7.22 7.22 -5.25
C GLU A 253 -7.61 8.44 -6.11
N PRO A 254 -7.63 9.65 -5.51
CA PRO A 254 -8.18 10.85 -6.14
C PRO A 254 -7.42 11.28 -7.40
N PHE A 255 -6.11 11.03 -7.48
CA PHE A 255 -5.31 11.41 -8.64
C PHE A 255 -5.64 10.53 -9.84
N SER A 256 -5.69 9.20 -9.65
CA SER A 256 -6.02 8.23 -10.70
C SER A 256 -7.41 8.50 -11.29
N LEU A 257 -8.37 8.89 -10.44
CA LEU A 257 -9.68 9.35 -10.89
C LEU A 257 -9.63 10.60 -11.78
N LEU A 258 -8.67 11.51 -11.59
CA LEU A 258 -8.54 12.74 -12.38
C LEU A 258 -7.68 12.56 -13.65
N ALA A 259 -6.69 11.67 -13.61
CA ALA A 259 -5.63 11.55 -14.60
C ALA A 259 -5.94 10.62 -15.78
N ASP A 260 -6.98 9.79 -15.72
CA ASP A 260 -7.30 8.89 -16.83
C ASP A 260 -7.64 9.69 -18.12
N GLU A 261 -7.01 9.36 -19.25
CA GLU A 261 -7.19 10.06 -20.52
C GLU A 261 -8.62 9.91 -21.05
N HIS A 262 -9.24 8.75 -20.79
CA HIS A 262 -10.58 8.43 -21.25
C HIS A 262 -11.68 9.24 -20.54
N ASN A 263 -11.37 9.78 -19.34
CA ASN A 263 -12.28 10.62 -18.56
C ASN A 263 -12.76 11.93 -19.24
N THR A 264 -12.28 12.25 -20.45
CA THR A 264 -12.71 13.44 -21.20
C THR A 264 -14.17 13.45 -21.61
N ILE A 265 -14.79 12.28 -21.79
CA ILE A 265 -16.17 12.16 -22.30
C ILE A 265 -17.21 12.18 -21.16
N TYR A 266 -16.83 11.88 -19.91
CA TYR A 266 -17.71 11.94 -18.74
C TYR A 266 -18.08 13.32 -18.23
N TYR A 267 -17.63 14.36 -18.92
CA TYR A 267 -17.73 15.70 -18.42
C TYR A 267 -19.08 16.38 -18.68
N GLU A 268 -20.15 15.64 -18.99
CA GLU A 268 -21.45 16.26 -19.30
C GLU A 268 -22.64 15.77 -18.45
N ASP A 269 -22.84 14.48 -18.09
CA ASP A 269 -24.17 14.05 -17.58
C ASP A 269 -24.22 13.03 -16.41
N PHE A 270 -24.12 13.49 -15.15
CA PHE A 270 -24.76 12.85 -13.96
C PHE A 270 -24.87 13.83 -12.75
N THR A 271 -25.91 13.66 -11.92
CA THR A 271 -26.22 14.51 -10.74
C THR A 271 -25.24 14.31 -9.57
N GLY A 272 -24.50 15.35 -9.18
CA GLY A 272 -23.50 15.30 -8.08
C GLY A 272 -22.05 15.17 -8.53
N ARG A 273 -21.81 15.10 -9.85
CA ARG A 273 -20.48 15.00 -10.47
C ARG A 273 -19.50 16.08 -10.02
N GLN A 274 -19.91 17.35 -10.04
CA GLN A 274 -19.01 18.46 -9.71
C GLN A 274 -18.53 18.37 -8.26
N GLU A 275 -19.35 17.83 -7.35
CA GLU A 275 -18.98 17.62 -5.96
C GLU A 275 -17.91 16.54 -5.82
N ILE A 276 -18.05 15.41 -6.53
CA ILE A 276 -17.05 14.33 -6.57
C ILE A 276 -15.74 14.81 -7.19
N ILE A 277 -15.80 15.53 -8.32
CA ILE A 277 -14.61 16.12 -8.94
C ILE A 277 -13.95 17.11 -7.99
N ASN A 278 -14.72 18.03 -7.38
CA ASN A 278 -14.17 18.97 -6.41
C ASN A 278 -13.53 18.27 -5.22
N LYS A 279 -14.13 17.18 -4.74
CA LYS A 279 -13.61 16.32 -3.69
C LYS A 279 -12.30 15.66 -4.12
N ALA A 280 -12.25 15.04 -5.30
CA ALA A 280 -11.06 14.41 -5.86
C ALA A 280 -9.93 15.44 -6.11
N VAL A 281 -10.26 16.63 -6.63
CA VAL A 281 -9.33 17.77 -6.79
C VAL A 281 -8.73 18.15 -5.44
N ASN A 282 -9.58 18.39 -4.45
CA ASN A 282 -9.12 18.77 -3.11
C ASN A 282 -8.28 17.67 -2.46
N ASN A 283 -8.68 16.41 -2.58
CA ASN A 283 -7.98 15.26 -2.01
C ASN A 283 -6.65 14.99 -2.74
N THR A 284 -6.59 15.17 -4.07
CA THR A 284 -5.36 15.09 -4.86
C THR A 284 -4.37 16.14 -4.41
N ILE A 285 -4.81 17.39 -4.29
CA ILE A 285 -3.96 18.50 -3.83
C ILE A 285 -3.42 18.22 -2.43
N LYS A 286 -4.25 17.68 -1.52
CA LYS A 286 -3.81 17.32 -0.17
C LYS A 286 -2.82 16.16 -0.12
N LYS A 287 -2.97 15.15 -0.99
CA LYS A 287 -2.19 13.91 -0.96
C LYS A 287 -0.93 13.91 -1.84
N HIS A 288 -0.95 14.61 -2.98
CA HIS A 288 0.01 14.39 -4.07
C HIS A 288 0.53 15.67 -4.74
N THR A 289 0.80 16.74 -3.99
CA THR A 289 1.27 18.03 -4.57
C THR A 289 2.48 17.89 -5.50
N SER A 290 3.50 17.11 -5.12
CA SER A 290 4.71 16.90 -5.93
C SER A 290 4.54 15.88 -7.06
N GLY A 291 3.73 14.83 -6.85
CA GLY A 291 3.49 13.76 -7.84
C GLY A 291 2.58 14.17 -8.99
N THR A 292 1.59 15.03 -8.72
CA THR A 292 0.63 15.53 -9.71
C THR A 292 1.32 16.27 -10.87
N ILE A 293 2.47 16.88 -10.59
CA ILE A 293 3.26 17.65 -11.55
C ILE A 293 3.91 16.77 -12.61
N TYR A 294 4.39 15.59 -12.22
CA TYR A 294 5.01 14.65 -13.15
C TYR A 294 4.02 14.09 -14.18
N ASN A 295 2.73 14.09 -13.85
CA ASN A 295 1.66 13.60 -14.70
C ASN A 295 0.74 14.72 -15.22
N TYR A 296 1.22 15.96 -15.17
CA TYR A 296 0.47 17.17 -15.54
C TYR A 296 -0.19 17.12 -16.93
N ASP A 297 0.46 16.47 -17.90
CA ASP A 297 -0.03 16.36 -19.27
C ASP A 297 -1.37 15.60 -19.37
N SER A 298 -1.69 14.75 -18.39
CA SER A 298 -2.97 14.05 -18.30
C SER A 298 -4.13 14.95 -17.85
N ILE A 299 -3.83 16.03 -17.12
CA ILE A 299 -4.83 16.93 -16.50
C ILE A 299 -5.01 18.24 -17.27
N ILE A 300 -3.96 18.76 -17.92
CA ILE A 300 -3.93 20.08 -18.59
C ILE A 300 -5.10 20.36 -19.54
N ASN A 301 -5.61 19.34 -20.23
CA ASN A 301 -6.67 19.48 -21.23
C ASN A 301 -8.08 19.25 -20.66
N LYS A 302 -8.21 18.99 -19.35
CA LYS A 302 -9.49 18.68 -18.70
C LYS A 302 -10.24 19.98 -18.31
N PRO A 303 -11.60 19.99 -18.25
CA PRO A 303 -12.37 21.19 -17.93
C PRO A 303 -12.07 21.82 -16.57
N PHE A 304 -11.69 21.01 -15.58
CA PHE A 304 -11.33 21.47 -14.23
C PHE A 304 -9.85 21.91 -14.10
N ALA A 305 -9.03 21.80 -15.16
CA ALA A 305 -7.59 21.99 -15.09
C ALA A 305 -7.20 23.37 -14.53
N LYS A 306 -7.91 24.42 -14.95
CA LYS A 306 -7.68 25.79 -14.45
C LYS A 306 -7.93 25.87 -12.94
N GLU A 307 -9.11 25.45 -12.48
CA GLU A 307 -9.45 25.47 -11.05
C GLU A 307 -8.52 24.59 -10.21
N PHE A 308 -8.17 23.40 -10.72
CA PHE A 308 -7.24 22.49 -10.09
C PHE A 308 -5.87 23.14 -9.90
N ILE A 309 -5.31 23.77 -10.94
CA ILE A 309 -4.02 24.45 -10.86
C ILE A 309 -4.11 25.67 -9.95
N GLU A 310 -5.18 26.45 -10.01
CA GLU A 310 -5.35 27.59 -9.11
C GLU A 310 -5.37 27.15 -7.64
N LYS A 311 -6.12 26.11 -7.30
CA LYS A 311 -6.14 25.55 -5.94
C LYS A 311 -4.79 24.93 -5.56
N MET A 312 -4.12 24.26 -6.48
CA MET A 312 -2.80 23.69 -6.24
C MET A 312 -1.76 24.78 -5.98
N ILE A 313 -1.77 25.87 -6.77
CA ILE A 313 -0.92 27.05 -6.57
C ILE A 313 -1.19 27.71 -5.22
N VAL A 314 -2.46 27.78 -4.79
CA VAL A 314 -2.80 28.31 -3.46
C VAL A 314 -2.32 27.37 -2.34
N TYR A 315 -2.36 26.05 -2.55
CA TYR A 315 -1.98 25.07 -1.53
C TYR A 315 -0.46 24.84 -1.44
N ASP A 316 0.24 24.83 -2.57
CA ASP A 316 1.70 24.69 -2.71
C ASP A 316 2.25 25.64 -3.79
N PRO A 317 2.53 26.91 -3.44
CA PRO A 317 3.04 27.92 -4.37
C PRO A 317 4.41 27.61 -4.99
N LEU A 318 5.17 26.64 -4.45
CA LEU A 318 6.49 26.28 -4.98
C LEU A 318 6.41 25.72 -6.41
N GLN A 319 5.24 25.24 -6.79
CA GLN A 319 5.00 24.61 -8.08
C GLN A 319 4.83 25.62 -9.22
N ILE A 320 4.71 26.91 -8.89
CA ILE A 320 4.55 27.98 -9.87
C ILE A 320 5.73 28.02 -10.82
N SER A 321 6.97 28.02 -10.32
CA SER A 321 8.15 28.11 -11.18
C SER A 321 8.24 26.93 -12.16
N TRP A 322 7.90 25.71 -11.71
CA TRP A 322 7.83 24.54 -12.59
C TRP A 322 6.75 24.69 -13.66
N LEU A 323 5.55 25.17 -13.27
CA LEU A 323 4.45 25.48 -14.20
C LEU A 323 4.85 26.57 -15.21
N GLN A 324 5.63 27.57 -14.78
CA GLN A 324 6.14 28.63 -15.66
C GLN A 324 7.09 28.09 -16.72
N GLU A 325 8.04 27.26 -16.30
CA GLU A 325 9.06 26.68 -17.17
C GLU A 325 8.47 25.70 -18.18
N ASN A 326 7.40 24.97 -17.82
CA ASN A 326 6.88 23.87 -18.63
C ASN A 326 5.55 24.14 -19.34
N ASN A 327 4.59 24.93 -18.79
CA ASN A 327 3.22 24.90 -19.33
C ASN A 327 2.29 26.13 -19.13
N ILE A 328 2.80 27.32 -18.79
CA ILE A 328 1.97 28.55 -18.74
C ILE A 328 1.23 28.87 -20.05
N LYS A 329 1.76 28.45 -21.20
CA LYS A 329 1.22 28.85 -22.52
C LYS A 329 -0.16 28.27 -22.84
N LYS A 330 -0.61 27.19 -22.18
CA LYS A 330 -1.89 26.51 -22.49
C LYS A 330 -3.09 26.99 -21.66
N LEU A 331 -2.91 27.40 -20.41
CA LEU A 331 -4.02 27.73 -19.49
C LEU A 331 -4.14 29.23 -19.13
N ASP A 332 -3.24 30.06 -19.64
CA ASP A 332 -3.25 31.52 -19.49
C ASP A 332 -3.53 32.00 -18.04
N LEU A 333 -2.79 31.43 -17.09
CA LEU A 333 -2.95 31.70 -15.65
C LEU A 333 -2.69 33.18 -15.29
N ARG A 334 -2.02 33.95 -16.17
CA ARG A 334 -1.81 35.40 -16.05
C ARG A 334 -3.13 36.19 -16.01
N HIS A 335 -4.18 35.64 -16.62
CA HIS A 335 -5.53 36.19 -16.60
C HIS A 335 -6.45 35.48 -15.60
N SER A 336 -5.93 34.68 -14.67
CA SER A 336 -6.72 34.03 -13.61
C SER A 336 -7.53 35.06 -12.81
N ASP A 337 -8.82 34.82 -12.55
CA ASP A 337 -9.63 35.71 -11.71
C ASP A 337 -9.29 35.59 -10.21
N ASN A 338 -8.48 34.60 -9.84
CA ASN A 338 -8.01 34.39 -8.48
C ASN A 338 -6.89 35.38 -8.13
N ALA A 339 -7.18 36.30 -7.20
CA ALA A 339 -6.26 37.36 -6.78
C ALA A 339 -4.94 36.80 -6.20
N ASN A 340 -4.97 35.65 -5.52
CA ASN A 340 -3.77 35.02 -4.96
C ASN A 340 -2.88 34.45 -6.07
N VAL A 341 -3.48 33.85 -7.09
CA VAL A 341 -2.74 33.30 -8.25
C VAL A 341 -2.08 34.41 -9.05
N LYS A 342 -2.79 35.52 -9.31
CA LYS A 342 -2.23 36.73 -9.94
C LYS A 342 -1.07 37.31 -9.14
N ALA A 343 -1.22 37.43 -7.83
CA ALA A 343 -0.16 37.94 -6.96
C ALA A 343 1.09 37.04 -7.00
N LEU A 344 0.90 35.72 -6.96
CA LEU A 344 2.00 34.76 -6.97
C LEU A 344 2.75 34.67 -8.30
N ILE A 345 2.05 34.78 -9.43
CA ILE A 345 2.69 34.83 -10.76
C ILE A 345 3.54 36.08 -10.92
N ASN A 346 3.05 37.23 -10.46
CA ASN A 346 3.82 38.48 -10.55
C ASN A 346 5.11 38.40 -9.72
N ILE A 347 5.06 37.77 -8.54
CA ILE A 347 6.24 37.54 -7.70
C ILE A 347 7.27 36.65 -8.44
N ASP A 348 6.83 35.54 -9.03
CA ASP A 348 7.75 34.63 -9.73
C ASP A 348 8.37 35.25 -11.00
N ASP A 349 7.60 36.02 -11.76
CA ASP A 349 8.09 36.77 -12.93
C ASP A 349 9.18 37.79 -12.52
N GLU A 350 9.01 38.48 -11.39
CA GLU A 350 10.02 39.40 -10.85
C GLU A 350 11.29 38.66 -10.42
N LEU A 351 11.15 37.51 -9.76
CA LEU A 351 12.27 36.69 -9.32
C LEU A 351 13.09 36.12 -10.48
N ASN A 352 12.43 35.72 -11.57
CA ASN A 352 13.09 35.24 -12.78
C ASN A 352 13.82 36.37 -13.51
N ASN A 353 13.28 37.59 -13.51
CA ASN A 353 13.98 38.77 -14.03
C ASN A 353 15.24 39.11 -13.21
N ILE A 354 15.24 38.86 -11.90
CA ILE A 354 16.42 39.09 -11.06
C ILE A 354 17.49 38.01 -11.27
N LYS A 355 17.11 36.74 -11.55
CA LYS A 355 18.06 35.68 -11.92
C LYS A 355 18.83 36.00 -13.21
N HIS A 356 18.21 36.64 -14.20
CA HIS A 356 18.85 36.95 -15.49
C HIS A 356 19.86 38.12 -15.40
N GLY A 357 19.90 38.86 -14.29
CA GLY A 357 20.90 39.91 -14.03
C GLY A 357 22.20 39.41 -13.38
N TYR A 358 22.26 38.15 -12.93
CA TYR A 358 23.42 37.58 -12.23
C TYR A 358 23.92 36.33 -12.96
N SER A 359 25.15 36.41 -13.47
CA SER A 359 25.84 35.28 -14.10
C SER A 359 25.90 34.06 -13.18
N GLU A 360 25.63 32.89 -13.78
CA GLU A 360 25.95 31.56 -13.30
C GLU A 360 27.05 31.56 -12.24
N HIS A 361 26.77 31.08 -11.03
CA HIS A 361 27.69 30.54 -10.00
C HIS A 361 27.09 30.75 -8.60
N ARG A 362 25.96 30.07 -8.31
CA ARG A 362 25.47 29.69 -6.96
C ARG A 362 24.08 29.06 -7.10
N SER A 363 24.04 27.76 -7.36
CA SER A 363 22.82 26.98 -7.53
C SER A 363 22.03 26.70 -6.23
N GLY A 364 22.40 27.29 -5.08
CA GLY A 364 21.80 26.98 -3.78
C GLY A 364 21.12 28.12 -3.02
N THR A 365 21.33 29.39 -3.38
CA THR A 365 20.99 30.52 -2.48
C THR A 365 19.86 31.45 -2.96
N ILE A 366 19.25 31.19 -4.13
CA ILE A 366 18.21 32.08 -4.70
C ILE A 366 16.78 31.54 -4.45
N LYS A 367 16.59 30.27 -4.04
CA LYS A 367 15.26 29.70 -3.72
C LYS A 367 14.70 30.18 -2.36
N GLU A 368 15.56 30.46 -1.38
CA GLU A 368 15.14 30.89 -0.02
C GLU A 368 14.47 32.29 0.04
N PRO A 369 14.89 33.30 -0.75
CA PRO A 369 14.19 34.59 -0.81
C PRO A 369 12.77 34.50 -1.40
N VAL A 370 12.58 33.69 -2.46
CA VAL A 370 11.28 33.46 -3.10
C VAL A 370 10.27 32.91 -2.09
N PHE A 371 10.73 31.94 -1.32
CA PHE A 371 9.98 31.26 -0.30
C PHE A 371 9.47 32.18 0.81
N ILE A 372 10.34 33.05 1.30
CA ILE A 372 10.06 33.97 2.41
C ILE A 372 9.22 35.17 1.96
N LEU A 373 9.41 35.63 0.71
CA LEU A 373 8.68 36.78 0.16
C LEU A 373 7.28 36.39 -0.30
N SER A 374 7.12 35.23 -0.94
CA SER A 374 5.79 34.71 -1.31
C SER A 374 4.91 34.54 -0.08
N LYS A 375 5.47 33.99 1.00
CA LYS A 375 4.79 33.84 2.29
C LYS A 375 4.28 35.15 2.91
N LYS A 376 5.08 36.22 2.84
CA LYS A 376 4.76 37.55 3.40
C LYS A 376 3.76 38.35 2.56
N ILE A 377 3.64 38.04 1.27
CA ILE A 377 2.66 38.68 0.39
C ILE A 377 1.30 37.98 0.53
N ILE A 378 1.32 36.65 0.68
CA ILE A 378 0.12 35.82 0.82
C ILE A 378 -0.61 36.09 2.15
N ASP A 379 0.10 36.38 3.24
CA ASP A 379 -0.50 36.69 4.56
C ASP A 379 -0.89 38.17 4.74
N GLY A 380 -0.68 39.02 3.72
CA GLY A 380 -1.00 40.45 3.74
C GLY A 380 -0.03 41.31 4.55
N SER A 381 1.04 40.74 5.12
CA SER A 381 2.04 41.46 5.92
C SER A 381 3.03 42.29 5.09
N LEU A 382 3.08 42.08 3.77
CA LEU A 382 3.94 42.80 2.83
C LEU A 382 3.20 43.07 1.51
N SER A 383 3.16 44.34 1.09
CA SER A 383 2.57 44.67 -0.22
C SER A 383 3.51 44.29 -1.36
N VAL A 384 2.94 43.94 -2.52
CA VAL A 384 3.69 43.59 -3.74
C VAL A 384 4.74 44.65 -4.09
N ASN A 385 4.37 45.94 -4.03
CA ASN A 385 5.30 47.06 -4.28
C ASN A 385 6.46 47.15 -3.27
N ARG A 386 6.25 46.72 -2.01
CA ARG A 386 7.28 46.71 -0.96
C ARG A 386 8.25 45.53 -1.11
N ALA A 387 7.76 44.40 -1.59
CA ALA A 387 8.60 43.24 -1.91
C ALA A 387 9.56 43.53 -3.08
N ILE A 388 9.07 44.24 -4.11
CA ILE A 388 9.86 44.74 -5.24
C ILE A 388 10.99 45.68 -4.77
N GLU A 389 10.68 46.64 -3.89
CA GLU A 389 11.68 47.55 -3.29
C GLU A 389 12.74 46.79 -2.47
N MET A 390 12.31 45.83 -1.65
CA MET A 390 13.22 45.05 -0.79
C MET A 390 14.19 44.18 -1.59
N PHE A 391 13.76 43.70 -2.76
CA PHE A 391 14.63 42.96 -3.68
C PHE A 391 15.60 43.89 -4.43
N SER A 392 15.11 45.05 -4.84
CA SER A 392 15.88 46.06 -5.61
C SER A 392 17.01 46.71 -4.80
N TYR A 393 16.96 46.66 -3.46
CA TYR A 393 17.96 47.28 -2.56
C TYR A 393 19.00 46.32 -1.94
N GLY A 394 19.03 45.03 -2.29
CA GLY A 394 20.26 44.22 -2.23
C GLY A 394 20.37 43.08 -1.20
N ASN A 395 21.06 42.02 -1.66
CA ASN A 395 21.96 41.09 -0.97
C ASN A 395 21.64 40.66 0.47
N SER A 396 21.08 39.45 0.61
CA SER A 396 21.30 38.37 1.62
C SER A 396 21.50 38.67 3.12
N ASN A 397 21.38 39.92 3.59
CA ASN A 397 21.71 40.31 4.96
C ASN A 397 20.58 41.06 5.68
N SER A 398 19.45 41.31 5.02
CA SER A 398 18.28 41.99 5.61
C SER A 398 17.23 41.01 6.15
N ILE A 399 17.02 39.86 5.48
CA ILE A 399 16.05 38.86 5.92
C ILE A 399 16.52 38.17 7.21
N ASN A 400 17.81 37.83 7.30
CA ASN A 400 18.47 37.35 8.53
C ASN A 400 18.46 38.38 9.68
N ARG A 401 18.25 39.67 9.40
CA ARG A 401 18.18 40.72 10.43
C ARG A 401 16.77 40.97 10.97
N SER A 402 15.73 40.45 10.32
CA SER A 402 14.34 40.60 10.83
C SER A 402 13.90 39.45 11.76
N ALA A 403 14.53 38.28 11.67
CA ALA A 403 14.32 37.16 12.60
C ALA A 403 15.65 36.79 13.28
N GLY A 404 16.10 37.64 14.22
CA GLY A 404 17.40 37.53 14.89
C GLY A 404 17.63 36.30 15.79
N SER A 405 16.80 35.25 15.71
CA SER A 405 17.04 33.94 16.34
C SER A 405 16.22 32.84 15.64
N LYS A 406 16.68 31.57 15.65
CA LYS A 406 15.89 30.41 15.17
C LYS A 406 14.49 30.34 15.83
N ILE A 407 14.38 30.84 17.07
CA ILE A 407 13.13 30.96 17.84
C ILE A 407 12.14 31.90 17.17
N ASN A 408 12.61 33.07 16.72
CA ASN A 408 11.75 34.08 16.10
C ASN A 408 11.13 33.56 14.79
N TYR A 409 11.86 32.71 14.07
CA TYR A 409 11.34 32.07 12.85
C TYR A 409 10.26 31.03 13.16
N TYR A 410 10.50 30.16 14.15
CA TYR A 410 9.52 29.17 14.61
C TYR A 410 8.24 29.83 15.17
N GLN A 411 8.36 30.86 16.02
CA GLN A 411 7.20 31.59 16.55
C GLN A 411 6.40 32.29 15.45
N TYR A 412 7.09 32.93 14.50
CA TYR A 412 6.46 33.56 13.34
C TYR A 412 5.67 32.55 12.49
N LEU A 413 6.25 31.37 12.24
CA LEU A 413 5.58 30.27 11.53
C LEU A 413 4.29 29.82 12.21
N ARG A 414 4.28 29.73 13.55
CA ARG A 414 3.08 29.38 14.33
C ARG A 414 2.01 30.45 14.26
N GLU A 415 2.41 31.72 14.35
CA GLU A 415 1.49 32.85 14.21
C GLU A 415 0.80 32.82 12.85
N ILE A 416 1.55 32.58 11.76
CA ILE A 416 0.97 32.44 10.41
C ILE A 416 0.01 31.25 10.36
N ARG A 417 0.42 30.05 10.84
CA ARG A 417 -0.42 28.85 10.81
C ARG A 417 -1.78 29.06 11.46
N ASN A 418 -1.85 29.89 12.50
CA ASN A 418 -3.07 30.18 13.23
C ASN A 418 -3.95 31.25 12.55
N THR A 419 -3.58 31.74 11.35
CA THR A 419 -4.38 32.70 10.58
C THR A 419 -5.55 32.00 9.89
N PRO A 420 -6.80 32.45 10.07
CA PRO A 420 -7.95 31.85 9.39
C PRO A 420 -7.83 31.94 7.86
N ASN A 421 -8.20 30.86 7.16
CA ASN A 421 -8.14 30.76 5.69
C ASN A 421 -6.73 30.99 5.11
N LEU A 422 -5.70 30.53 5.82
CA LEU A 422 -4.31 30.63 5.38
C LEU A 422 -4.11 29.97 4.01
N ALA A 423 -3.70 30.77 3.02
CA ALA A 423 -3.17 30.24 1.77
C ALA A 423 -1.78 29.62 2.03
N ALA A 424 -1.48 28.52 1.33
CA ALA A 424 -0.28 27.68 1.49
C ALA A 424 -0.15 26.99 2.87
N GLU A 425 -1.27 26.58 3.48
CA GLU A 425 -1.31 25.88 4.77
C GLU A 425 -0.33 24.70 4.86
N TYR A 426 -0.24 23.89 3.81
CA TYR A 426 0.71 22.77 3.75
C TYR A 426 2.15 23.23 3.84
N LEU A 427 2.50 24.26 3.07
CA LEU A 427 3.85 24.81 3.06
C LEU A 427 4.22 25.38 4.43
N VAL A 428 3.30 26.13 5.05
CA VAL A 428 3.51 26.69 6.39
C VAL A 428 3.68 25.57 7.42
N SER A 429 2.87 24.51 7.33
CA SER A 429 2.95 23.37 8.24
C SER A 429 4.25 22.57 8.05
N SER A 430 4.65 22.33 6.80
CA SER A 430 5.91 21.67 6.46
C SER A 430 7.12 22.44 7.00
N GLU A 431 7.13 23.77 6.82
CA GLU A 431 8.22 24.60 7.35
C GLU A 431 8.21 24.74 8.86
N LEU A 432 7.02 24.76 9.47
CA LEU A 432 6.92 24.77 10.91
C LEU A 432 7.56 23.50 11.49
N ARG A 433 7.28 22.34 10.88
CA ARG A 433 7.94 21.07 11.21
C ARG A 433 9.45 21.17 11.00
N GLU A 434 9.92 21.61 9.84
CA GLU A 434 11.35 21.80 9.56
C GLU A 434 12.05 22.73 10.56
N ALA A 435 11.42 23.86 10.89
CA ALA A 435 11.93 24.80 11.88
C ALA A 435 11.99 24.18 13.27
N ALA A 436 10.98 23.42 13.67
CA ALA A 436 10.94 22.68 14.92
C ALA A 436 12.06 21.64 14.99
N LEU A 437 12.24 20.82 13.94
CA LEU A 437 13.30 19.82 13.85
C LEU A 437 14.69 20.47 13.95
N ARG A 438 14.94 21.58 13.26
CA ARG A 438 16.21 22.32 13.36
C ARG A 438 16.45 22.93 14.73
N LEU A 439 15.39 23.39 15.41
CA LEU A 439 15.48 23.95 16.76
C LEU A 439 15.80 22.84 17.77
N VAL A 440 15.08 21.72 17.72
CA VAL A 440 15.35 20.52 18.54
C VAL A 440 16.76 19.97 18.25
N GLY A 441 17.15 19.87 16.98
CA GLY A 441 18.49 19.46 16.56
C GLY A 441 19.58 20.33 17.20
N SER A 442 19.40 21.66 17.24
CA SER A 442 20.36 22.53 17.93
C SER A 442 20.43 22.34 19.45
N ILE A 443 19.33 21.90 20.08
CA ILE A 443 19.32 21.53 21.51
C ILE A 443 20.03 20.19 21.73
N ASN A 444 19.91 19.27 20.77
CA ASN A 444 20.60 17.97 20.79
C ASN A 444 22.11 18.14 20.59
N GLU A 445 22.55 19.05 19.72
CA GLU A 445 23.98 19.34 19.51
C GLU A 445 24.67 19.81 20.80
N LEU A 446 23.93 20.46 21.70
CA LEU A 446 24.38 20.94 23.00
C LEU A 446 24.16 19.92 24.13
N HIS A 447 24.08 18.62 23.84
CA HIS A 447 23.78 17.59 24.84
C HIS A 447 24.82 17.45 25.95
N ASP A 448 26.07 17.83 25.70
CA ASP A 448 27.16 17.87 26.68
C ASP A 448 27.21 19.18 27.50
N GLU A 449 26.43 20.19 27.10
CA GLU A 449 26.41 21.50 27.75
C GLU A 449 25.41 21.54 28.92
N PRO A 450 25.64 22.43 29.92
CA PRO A 450 24.68 22.66 31.00
C PRO A 450 23.32 23.12 30.48
N ASP A 451 22.25 22.75 31.20
CA ASP A 451 20.86 23.05 30.85
C ASP A 451 20.56 24.52 30.51
N VAL A 452 21.23 25.46 31.19
CA VAL A 452 21.10 26.90 30.93
C VAL A 452 21.61 27.28 29.54
N ALA A 453 22.73 26.70 29.11
CA ALA A 453 23.26 26.92 27.76
C ALA A 453 22.46 26.13 26.72
N ARG A 454 22.21 24.86 27.00
CA ARG A 454 21.53 23.91 26.11
C ARG A 454 20.12 24.36 25.71
N PHE A 455 19.32 24.82 26.66
CA PHE A 455 17.92 25.20 26.43
C PHE A 455 17.70 26.71 26.36
N LYS A 456 18.77 27.51 26.25
CA LYS A 456 18.67 28.96 26.06
C LYS A 456 17.77 29.34 24.89
N ALA A 457 17.79 28.52 23.83
CA ALA A 457 17.00 28.70 22.63
C ALA A 457 15.49 28.50 22.82
N VAL A 458 15.01 28.09 23.99
CA VAL A 458 13.56 27.93 24.26
C VAL A 458 13.12 28.65 25.52
N GLU A 459 14.01 29.42 26.15
CA GLU A 459 13.76 30.08 27.43
C GLU A 459 12.61 31.09 27.36
N ASN A 460 12.44 31.77 26.22
CA ASN A 460 11.40 32.77 26.00
C ASN A 460 10.07 32.21 25.48
N LEU A 461 10.00 30.90 25.19
CA LEU A 461 8.77 30.28 24.73
C LEU A 461 7.75 30.16 25.87
N LYS A 462 6.46 30.27 25.53
CA LYS A 462 5.32 29.93 26.40
C LYS A 462 5.08 28.43 26.42
N SER A 463 4.28 27.96 27.38
CA SER A 463 3.97 26.53 27.54
C SER A 463 3.43 25.89 26.25
N ASN A 464 2.48 26.53 25.58
CA ASN A 464 1.86 26.03 24.36
C ASN A 464 2.84 25.98 23.16
N GLU A 465 3.83 26.86 23.10
CA GLU A 465 4.84 26.86 22.03
C GLU A 465 5.88 25.77 22.24
N ILE A 466 6.22 25.49 23.51
CA ILE A 466 7.07 24.35 23.86
C ILE A 466 6.33 23.03 23.60
N TYR A 467 5.04 22.95 23.94
CA TYR A 467 4.18 21.82 23.60
C TYR A 467 4.22 21.54 22.08
N GLU A 468 3.99 22.56 21.27
CA GLU A 468 4.04 22.40 19.81
C GLU A 468 5.43 22.03 19.30
N LEU A 469 6.49 22.54 19.94
CA LEU A 469 7.87 22.21 19.57
C LEU A 469 8.18 20.74 19.84
N ILE A 470 7.62 20.19 20.93
CA ILE A 470 7.75 18.77 21.26
C ILE A 470 7.08 17.91 20.18
N VAL A 471 5.82 18.19 19.82
CA VAL A 471 5.08 17.36 18.86
C VAL A 471 5.53 17.54 17.41
N GLU A 472 6.00 18.73 17.02
CA GLU A 472 6.56 18.95 15.68
C GLU A 472 8.00 18.44 15.55
N GLY A 473 8.76 18.48 16.64
CA GLY A 473 10.13 18.00 16.71
C GLY A 473 10.27 16.52 17.05
N GLU A 474 9.17 15.75 17.00
CA GLU A 474 9.14 14.36 17.48
C GLU A 474 10.18 13.44 16.81
N ASP A 475 10.59 13.76 15.57
CA ASP A 475 11.56 12.96 14.83
C ASP A 475 13.01 13.24 15.28
N GLU A 476 13.32 14.42 15.82
CA GLU A 476 14.67 14.75 16.30
C GLU A 476 14.84 14.56 17.81
N VAL A 477 13.77 14.37 18.59
CA VAL A 477 13.87 14.53 20.04
C VAL A 477 14.65 13.41 20.74
N PHE A 478 15.73 13.76 21.45
CA PHE A 478 16.43 12.83 22.35
C PHE A 478 15.68 12.70 23.67
N THR A 479 15.89 11.60 24.41
CA THR A 479 15.33 11.42 25.76
C THR A 479 15.63 12.60 26.69
N SER A 480 16.87 13.11 26.67
CA SER A 480 17.27 14.26 27.49
C SER A 480 16.63 15.57 27.00
N THR A 481 16.49 15.73 25.68
CA THR A 481 15.83 16.91 25.08
C THR A 481 14.34 16.93 25.39
N PHE A 482 13.63 15.80 25.24
CA PHE A 482 12.22 15.69 25.60
C PHE A 482 12.02 16.06 27.08
N ASN A 483 12.80 15.45 27.98
CA ASN A 483 12.66 15.73 29.41
C ASN A 483 12.95 17.19 29.76
N GLY A 484 13.97 17.79 29.14
CA GLY A 484 14.29 19.20 29.37
C GLY A 484 13.24 20.18 28.81
N LEU A 485 12.66 19.87 27.64
CA LEU A 485 11.53 20.62 27.08
C LEU A 485 10.26 20.45 27.92
N PHE A 486 9.91 19.22 28.29
CA PHE A 486 8.74 18.91 29.10
C PHE A 486 8.79 19.60 30.47
N ASN A 487 9.96 19.58 31.15
CA ASN A 487 10.14 20.27 32.43
C ASN A 487 9.85 21.77 32.30
N ARG A 488 10.38 22.40 31.25
CA ARG A 488 10.18 23.82 30.96
C ARG A 488 8.74 24.12 30.58
N MET A 489 8.10 23.26 29.80
CA MET A 489 6.68 23.37 29.48
C MET A 489 5.83 23.40 30.75
N VAL A 490 5.99 22.42 31.65
CA VAL A 490 5.25 22.35 32.92
C VAL A 490 5.56 23.54 33.83
N GLU A 491 6.82 23.99 33.88
CA GLU A 491 7.19 25.20 34.64
C GLU A 491 6.51 26.46 34.07
N LYS A 492 6.45 26.59 32.74
CA LYS A 492 5.76 27.69 32.06
C LYS A 492 4.27 27.65 32.31
N MET A 493 3.63 26.48 32.26
CA MET A 493 2.22 26.31 32.63
C MET A 493 1.93 26.84 34.04
N ARG A 494 2.80 26.51 35.01
CA ARG A 494 2.69 27.02 36.39
C ARG A 494 2.82 28.54 36.45
N LYS A 495 3.77 29.13 35.71
CA LYS A 495 3.97 30.60 35.65
C LYS A 495 2.81 31.31 34.96
N GLU A 496 2.20 30.68 33.97
CA GLU A 496 1.03 31.16 33.23
C GLU A 496 -0.29 30.91 33.99
N ASN A 497 -0.23 30.21 35.13
CA ASN A 497 -1.38 29.81 35.96
C ASN A 497 -2.43 29.01 35.18
N ILE A 498 -1.98 28.07 34.35
CA ILE A 498 -2.83 27.16 33.56
C ILE A 498 -2.46 25.69 33.84
N GLY A 499 -3.44 24.79 33.69
CA GLY A 499 -3.25 23.34 33.75
C GLY A 499 -3.12 22.72 32.36
N GLY A 500 -2.97 21.40 32.32
CA GLY A 500 -2.83 20.68 31.05
C GLY A 500 -4.09 20.74 30.18
N LYS A 501 -5.27 20.93 30.80
CA LYS A 501 -6.53 21.16 30.09
C LYS A 501 -6.48 22.46 29.28
N GLU A 502 -6.24 23.57 29.96
CA GLU A 502 -6.26 24.90 29.35
C GLU A 502 -5.15 25.04 28.29
N MET A 503 -4.01 24.38 28.50
CA MET A 503 -2.93 24.33 27.51
C MET A 503 -3.37 23.60 26.23
N LEU A 504 -3.99 22.41 26.34
CA LEU A 504 -4.45 21.65 25.19
C LEU A 504 -5.60 22.37 24.44
N GLU A 505 -6.57 22.90 25.18
CA GLU A 505 -7.66 23.69 24.60
C GLU A 505 -7.12 24.95 23.89
N GLY A 506 -6.10 25.59 24.44
CA GLY A 506 -5.45 26.78 23.87
C GLY A 506 -4.72 26.55 22.56
N VAL A 507 -4.46 25.30 22.16
CA VAL A 507 -3.90 24.92 20.86
C VAL A 507 -4.89 24.12 20.01
N GLY A 508 -6.18 24.11 20.38
CA GLY A 508 -7.19 23.29 19.68
C GLY A 508 -6.86 21.80 19.68
N GLU A 509 -6.17 21.32 20.72
CA GLU A 509 -5.70 19.93 20.88
C GLU A 509 -4.82 19.44 19.72
N TYR A 510 -4.14 20.36 19.04
CA TYR A 510 -3.25 20.05 17.93
C TYR A 510 -2.25 18.95 18.30
N LYS A 511 -2.26 17.83 17.56
CA LYS A 511 -1.40 16.64 17.77
C LYS A 511 -1.39 16.10 19.21
N PHE A 512 -2.51 16.20 19.95
CA PHE A 512 -2.55 15.76 21.36
C PHE A 512 -2.23 14.28 21.55
N ARG A 513 -2.66 13.40 20.64
CA ARG A 513 -2.36 11.96 20.70
C ARG A 513 -0.86 11.70 20.54
N THR A 514 -0.18 12.40 19.63
CA THR A 514 1.29 12.40 19.54
C THR A 514 1.93 12.84 20.85
N PHE A 515 1.43 13.91 21.47
CA PHE A 515 1.95 14.34 22.77
C PHE A 515 1.75 13.29 23.89
N ILE A 516 0.60 12.62 23.92
CA ILE A 516 0.32 11.52 24.86
C ILE A 516 1.25 10.32 24.58
N LYS A 517 1.45 9.94 23.31
CA LYS A 517 2.41 8.92 22.87
C LYS A 517 3.82 9.24 23.37
N MET A 518 4.30 10.46 23.15
CA MET A 518 5.64 10.87 23.57
C MET A 518 5.76 10.89 25.10
N SER A 519 4.76 11.45 25.79
CA SER A 519 4.72 11.47 27.25
C SER A 519 4.71 10.07 27.85
N ALA A 520 4.02 9.09 27.24
CA ALA A 520 4.07 7.70 27.65
C ALA A 520 5.45 7.08 27.38
N SER A 521 6.00 7.31 26.18
CA SER A 521 7.31 6.78 25.74
C SER A 521 8.47 7.23 26.63
N PHE A 522 8.39 8.43 27.19
CA PHE A 522 9.39 8.99 28.09
C PHE A 522 9.00 8.93 29.56
N ASN A 523 7.94 8.18 29.91
CA ASN A 523 7.45 7.99 31.28
C ASN A 523 7.08 9.29 32.02
N ARG A 524 6.50 10.26 31.31
CA ARG A 524 6.02 11.56 31.82
C ARG A 524 4.51 11.75 31.74
N LEU A 525 3.76 10.77 31.22
CA LEU A 525 2.32 10.87 31.02
C LEU A 525 1.56 11.12 32.33
N ASN A 526 1.86 10.38 33.40
CA ASN A 526 1.20 10.56 34.69
C ASN A 526 1.46 11.96 35.28
N GLU A 527 2.68 12.47 35.14
CA GLU A 527 3.03 13.82 35.57
C GLU A 527 2.23 14.89 34.80
N PHE A 528 2.04 14.72 33.49
CA PHE A 528 1.20 15.62 32.71
C PHE A 528 -0.27 15.54 33.14
N LEU A 529 -0.82 14.33 33.29
CA LEU A 529 -2.20 14.13 33.74
C LEU A 529 -2.45 14.73 35.13
N ALA A 530 -1.44 14.73 36.02
CA ALA A 530 -1.54 15.35 37.34
C ALA A 530 -1.73 16.88 37.29
N THR A 531 -1.49 17.54 36.15
CA THR A 531 -1.71 18.98 35.96
C THR A 531 -3.17 19.35 35.65
N MET A 532 -4.09 18.38 35.60
CA MET A 532 -5.49 18.57 35.22
C MET A 532 -6.44 17.78 36.15
N GLY A 533 -7.69 18.20 36.23
CA GLY A 533 -8.71 17.55 37.05
C GLY A 533 -9.05 16.13 36.59
N LYS A 534 -9.42 15.25 37.53
CA LYS A 534 -9.70 13.82 37.26
C LYS A 534 -10.75 13.56 36.16
N ASN A 535 -11.76 14.42 36.06
CA ASN A 535 -12.78 14.29 35.00
C ASN A 535 -12.17 14.49 33.61
N TYR A 536 -11.38 15.56 33.44
CA TYR A 536 -10.73 15.84 32.17
C TYR A 536 -9.65 14.80 31.83
N GLN A 537 -8.93 14.25 32.82
CA GLN A 537 -8.04 13.10 32.58
C GLN A 537 -8.79 11.92 31.95
N LYS A 538 -9.99 11.61 32.46
CA LYS A 538 -10.83 10.53 31.94
C LYS A 538 -11.30 10.84 30.51
N GLU A 539 -11.73 12.07 30.24
CA GLU A 539 -12.15 12.52 28.91
C GLU A 539 -10.99 12.47 27.90
N LEU A 540 -9.81 12.95 28.29
CA LEU A 540 -8.62 12.95 27.45
C LEU A 540 -8.16 11.52 27.10
N LEU A 541 -8.10 10.61 28.08
CA LEU A 541 -7.77 9.20 27.83
C LEU A 541 -8.84 8.51 26.98
N LYS A 542 -10.11 8.89 27.13
CA LYS A 542 -11.17 8.40 26.24
C LYS A 542 -10.94 8.87 24.81
N LYS A 543 -10.77 10.18 24.61
CA LYS A 543 -10.52 10.80 23.31
C LYS A 543 -9.25 10.25 22.64
N PHE A 544 -8.24 9.91 23.43
CA PHE A 544 -7.01 9.31 22.94
C PHE A 544 -7.27 8.02 22.15
N VAL A 545 -8.17 7.16 22.62
CA VAL A 545 -8.46 5.84 22.00
C VAL A 545 -9.76 5.78 21.20
N SER A 546 -10.60 6.81 21.23
CA SER A 546 -11.90 6.86 20.53
C SER A 546 -11.83 7.67 19.24
N ASP A 547 -12.86 7.55 18.40
CA ASP A 547 -13.05 8.28 17.13
C ASP A 547 -11.93 8.06 16.10
N LEU A 548 -11.10 7.06 16.30
CA LEU A 548 -9.95 6.75 15.44
C LEU A 548 -10.39 6.20 14.07
N GLU A 549 -11.58 5.65 13.96
CA GLU A 549 -12.22 5.27 12.71
C GLU A 549 -12.63 6.47 11.83
N LYS A 550 -12.75 7.67 12.44
CA LYS A 550 -12.97 8.94 11.71
C LYS A 550 -11.65 9.49 11.18
N GLU A 551 -10.52 9.09 11.75
CA GLU A 551 -9.16 9.44 11.33
C GLU A 551 -8.70 8.55 10.14
N ARG A 552 -9.58 8.25 9.18
CA ARG A 552 -9.37 7.24 8.11
C ARG A 552 -8.09 7.44 7.30
N HIS A 553 -7.59 8.67 7.23
CA HIS A 553 -6.40 9.05 6.46
C HIS A 553 -5.16 9.23 7.32
N ASN A 554 -5.27 9.12 8.65
CA ASN A 554 -4.17 9.34 9.57
C ASN A 554 -3.86 8.07 10.39
N LEU A 555 -3.41 7.02 9.70
CA LEU A 555 -2.95 5.78 10.31
C LEU A 555 -1.79 6.00 11.32
N SER A 556 -1.10 7.14 11.24
CA SER A 556 -0.06 7.51 12.21
C SER A 556 -0.65 7.72 13.62
N GLU A 557 -1.86 8.26 13.74
CA GLU A 557 -2.56 8.48 15.02
C GLU A 557 -3.02 7.16 15.64
N VAL A 558 -3.49 6.24 14.79
CA VAL A 558 -3.86 4.89 15.19
C VAL A 558 -2.63 4.10 15.65
N ALA A 559 -1.52 4.20 14.90
CA ALA A 559 -0.26 3.59 15.29
C ALA A 559 0.28 4.18 16.60
N ALA A 560 0.15 5.50 16.81
CA ALA A 560 0.53 6.16 18.06
C ALA A 560 -0.21 5.58 19.27
N VAL A 561 -1.50 5.25 19.12
CA VAL A 561 -2.29 4.58 20.17
C VAL A 561 -1.79 3.15 20.41
N ALA A 562 -1.62 2.35 19.35
CA ALA A 562 -1.09 0.99 19.45
C ALA A 562 0.27 0.95 20.16
N ASP A 563 1.18 1.84 19.79
CA ASP A 563 2.48 1.99 20.44
C ASP A 563 2.37 2.33 21.91
N THR A 564 1.54 3.30 22.23
CA THR A 564 1.34 3.75 23.61
C THR A 564 0.87 2.60 24.46
N LEU A 565 -0.12 1.82 24.00
CA LEU A 565 -0.60 0.62 24.69
C LEU A 565 0.50 -0.44 24.84
N GLY A 566 1.34 -0.61 23.81
CA GLY A 566 2.45 -1.56 23.81
C GLY A 566 3.55 -1.25 24.83
N ILE A 567 3.80 0.03 25.12
CA ILE A 567 4.93 0.47 25.98
C ILE A 567 4.53 0.97 27.37
N LEU A 568 3.25 1.31 27.59
CA LEU A 568 2.81 1.92 28.84
C LEU A 568 3.03 0.97 30.03
N GLU A 569 3.77 1.43 31.04
CA GLU A 569 4.05 0.68 32.27
C GLU A 569 3.12 1.06 33.43
N ASP A 570 2.54 2.27 33.41
CA ASP A 570 1.62 2.74 34.44
C ASP A 570 0.32 1.92 34.43
N LYS A 571 0.18 1.05 35.43
CA LYS A 571 -0.94 0.12 35.53
C LYS A 571 -2.29 0.81 35.70
N GLU A 572 -2.34 1.98 36.34
CA GLU A 572 -3.60 2.68 36.55
C GLU A 572 -4.10 3.26 35.24
N ILE A 573 -3.22 3.94 34.50
CA ILE A 573 -3.56 4.49 33.17
C ILE A 573 -3.91 3.34 32.22
N LEU A 574 -3.11 2.27 32.20
CA LEU A 574 -3.35 1.11 31.34
C LEU A 574 -4.68 0.42 31.63
N ASN A 575 -5.05 0.23 32.89
CA ASN A 575 -6.35 -0.34 33.25
C ASN A 575 -7.53 0.54 32.82
N ARG A 576 -7.38 1.87 32.91
CA ARG A 576 -8.39 2.81 32.39
C ARG A 576 -8.53 2.68 30.87
N LEU A 577 -7.42 2.67 30.14
CA LEU A 577 -7.42 2.50 28.68
C LEU A 577 -8.03 1.16 28.26
N LYS A 578 -7.70 0.06 28.95
CA LYS A 578 -8.31 -1.25 28.70
C LYS A 578 -9.83 -1.22 28.84
N SER A 579 -10.35 -0.61 29.90
CA SER A 579 -11.80 -0.45 30.09
C SER A 579 -12.44 0.36 28.96
N ILE A 580 -11.79 1.45 28.52
CA ILE A 580 -12.32 2.27 27.42
C ILE A 580 -12.30 1.48 26.10
N ILE A 581 -11.25 0.73 25.81
CA ILE A 581 -11.15 -0.09 24.59
C ILE A 581 -12.29 -1.12 24.53
N ILE A 582 -12.62 -1.77 25.66
CA ILE A 582 -13.76 -2.70 25.74
C ILE A 582 -15.07 -1.93 25.48
N ASP A 583 -15.28 -0.81 26.16
CA ASP A 583 -16.51 0.00 26.03
C ASP A 583 -16.70 0.54 24.60
N GLU A 584 -15.63 0.90 23.90
CA GLU A 584 -15.68 1.39 22.51
C GLU A 584 -15.83 0.23 21.51
N TYR A 585 -15.23 -0.94 21.76
CA TYR A 585 -15.46 -2.15 20.96
C TYR A 585 -16.95 -2.56 20.93
N GLU A 586 -17.63 -2.48 22.09
CA GLU A 586 -19.05 -2.83 22.19
C GLU A 586 -19.98 -1.85 21.47
N LYS A 587 -19.55 -0.59 21.29
CA LYS A 587 -20.33 0.48 20.66
C LYS A 587 -20.01 0.68 19.19
N ALA A 588 -18.81 0.29 18.75
CA ALA A 588 -18.35 0.54 17.41
C ALA A 588 -19.07 -0.34 16.39
N ASP A 589 -19.56 0.28 15.32
CA ASP A 589 -20.12 -0.44 14.16
C ASP A 589 -19.05 -1.31 13.49
N ASN A 590 -17.80 -0.82 13.43
CA ASN A 590 -16.64 -1.57 12.98
C ASN A 590 -15.68 -1.84 14.14
N GLN A 591 -15.53 -3.12 14.46
CA GLN A 591 -14.80 -3.61 15.61
C GLN A 591 -13.32 -3.91 15.36
N ILE A 592 -12.83 -3.83 14.12
CA ILE A 592 -11.45 -4.20 13.74
C ILE A 592 -10.44 -3.44 14.59
N LEU A 593 -10.59 -2.12 14.70
CA LEU A 593 -9.61 -1.26 15.34
C LEU A 593 -9.38 -1.63 16.81
N TYR A 594 -10.46 -1.71 17.58
CA TYR A 594 -10.42 -2.05 18.99
C TYR A 594 -10.04 -3.53 19.22
N GLY A 595 -10.42 -4.41 18.29
CA GLY A 595 -9.96 -5.80 18.25
C GLY A 595 -8.44 -5.91 18.09
N LEU A 596 -7.85 -5.11 17.20
CA LEU A 596 -6.40 -5.05 17.02
C LEU A 596 -5.68 -4.43 18.22
N PHE A 597 -6.26 -3.43 18.90
CA PHE A 597 -5.70 -2.95 20.17
C PHE A 597 -5.68 -4.06 21.23
N ALA A 598 -6.70 -4.92 21.26
CA ALA A 598 -6.68 -6.10 22.11
C ALA A 598 -5.51 -7.03 21.75
N SER A 599 -5.24 -7.23 20.46
CA SER A 599 -4.13 -8.05 19.97
C SER A 599 -2.77 -7.47 20.31
N VAL A 600 -2.59 -6.14 20.28
CA VAL A 600 -1.37 -5.47 20.75
C VAL A 600 -1.14 -5.69 22.25
N LEU A 601 -2.21 -5.76 23.03
CA LEU A 601 -2.16 -5.99 24.46
C LEU A 601 -2.02 -7.47 24.85
N LYS A 602 -2.14 -8.41 23.89
CA LYS A 602 -2.01 -9.85 24.10
C LYS A 602 -0.59 -10.22 24.55
N GLY A 603 -0.48 -11.08 25.56
CA GLY A 603 0.81 -11.58 26.06
C GLY A 603 1.55 -10.63 27.01
N ARG A 604 0.92 -9.52 27.41
CA ARG A 604 1.41 -8.72 28.53
C ARG A 604 1.02 -9.37 29.86
N LYS A 605 1.92 -9.34 30.84
CA LYS A 605 1.67 -9.88 32.19
C LYS A 605 0.40 -9.33 32.85
N ASP A 606 0.01 -8.10 32.52
CA ASP A 606 -1.16 -7.44 33.08
C ASP A 606 -2.48 -7.75 32.35
N THR A 607 -2.43 -8.49 31.24
CA THR A 607 -3.59 -8.96 30.46
C THR A 607 -3.75 -10.47 30.45
N GLU A 608 -2.75 -11.23 30.92
CA GLU A 608 -2.76 -12.70 31.05
C GLU A 608 -3.94 -13.28 31.86
N LYS A 609 -4.62 -12.48 32.67
CA LYS A 609 -5.79 -12.90 33.48
C LYS A 609 -7.12 -12.38 32.94
N ASP A 610 -7.09 -11.51 31.93
CA ASP A 610 -8.30 -10.91 31.38
C ASP A 610 -8.76 -11.72 30.17
N SER A 611 -9.87 -12.44 30.33
CA SER A 611 -10.39 -13.33 29.30
C SER A 611 -10.73 -12.63 27.99
N TRP A 612 -11.03 -11.32 28.03
CA TRP A 612 -11.35 -10.54 26.84
C TRP A 612 -10.09 -10.35 25.97
N PHE A 613 -8.98 -9.93 26.58
CA PHE A 613 -7.69 -9.74 25.91
C PHE A 613 -6.96 -11.04 25.55
N LEU A 614 -7.44 -12.20 26.03
CA LEU A 614 -6.93 -13.51 25.62
C LEU A 614 -7.64 -14.06 24.39
N LYS A 615 -8.98 -13.98 24.36
CA LYS A 615 -9.81 -14.61 23.33
C LYS A 615 -10.03 -13.73 22.10
N LEU A 616 -10.30 -12.44 22.28
CA LEU A 616 -10.61 -11.55 21.17
C LEU A 616 -9.51 -11.49 20.10
N PRO A 617 -8.20 -11.48 20.47
CA PRO A 617 -7.14 -11.49 19.47
C PRO A 617 -7.11 -12.69 18.53
N GLU A 618 -7.80 -13.80 18.83
CA GLU A 618 -7.95 -14.94 17.91
C GLU A 618 -8.77 -14.56 16.66
N LYS A 619 -9.59 -13.51 16.74
CA LYS A 619 -10.35 -12.95 15.60
C LYS A 619 -9.57 -11.87 14.83
N TYR A 620 -8.55 -11.27 15.45
CA TYR A 620 -7.84 -10.10 14.93
C TYR A 620 -6.32 -10.32 14.97
N GLU A 621 -5.83 -11.29 14.19
CA GLU A 621 -4.42 -11.68 14.22
C GLU A 621 -3.50 -10.58 13.66
N LEU A 622 -2.36 -10.37 14.33
CA LEU A 622 -1.29 -9.51 13.81
C LEU A 622 -0.46 -10.30 12.78
N PRO A 623 -0.05 -9.68 11.67
CA PRO A 623 0.72 -10.36 10.63
C PRO A 623 2.08 -10.81 11.16
N ASN A 624 2.55 -11.96 10.69
CA ASN A 624 3.86 -12.46 11.10
C ASN A 624 4.98 -11.75 10.32
N LEU A 625 5.75 -10.88 10.99
CA LEU A 625 6.96 -10.23 10.46
C LEU A 625 8.26 -10.86 10.97
N GLU A 626 8.24 -12.12 11.43
CA GLU A 626 9.41 -12.83 11.94
C GLU A 626 10.42 -13.19 10.85
N LYS A 627 9.96 -13.38 9.61
CA LYS A 627 10.80 -13.94 8.53
C LYS A 627 10.56 -13.26 7.18
N ILE A 628 11.63 -13.12 6.40
CA ILE A 628 11.58 -12.83 4.96
C ILE A 628 12.15 -14.04 4.24
N SER A 629 11.41 -14.60 3.27
CA SER A 629 11.91 -15.68 2.43
C SER A 629 13.00 -15.18 1.49
N ALA A 630 14.00 -16.01 1.23
CA ALA A 630 15.16 -15.66 0.41
C ALA A 630 14.75 -15.16 -0.98
N GLU A 631 13.76 -15.78 -1.62
CA GLU A 631 13.25 -15.38 -2.94
C GLU A 631 12.80 -13.91 -3.00
N LYS A 632 12.22 -13.38 -1.92
CA LYS A 632 11.73 -11.99 -1.84
C LYS A 632 12.88 -10.99 -1.68
N LEU A 633 14.09 -11.47 -1.39
CA LEU A 633 15.28 -10.62 -1.22
C LEU A 633 16.04 -10.38 -2.53
N PHE A 634 15.61 -10.91 -3.67
CA PHE A 634 16.33 -10.76 -4.93
C PHE A 634 15.40 -10.33 -6.07
N ASN A 635 15.94 -9.54 -7.00
CA ASN A 635 15.28 -9.24 -8.27
C ASN A 635 15.20 -10.50 -9.14
N LYS A 636 14.45 -10.41 -10.24
CA LYS A 636 14.34 -11.49 -11.25
C LYS A 636 15.70 -11.92 -11.82
N ASP A 637 16.69 -11.02 -11.87
CA ASP A 637 18.06 -11.32 -12.30
C ASP A 637 18.92 -12.01 -11.21
N GLY A 638 18.33 -12.32 -10.05
CA GLY A 638 19.00 -12.94 -8.92
C GLY A 638 19.86 -11.99 -8.09
N SER A 639 19.84 -10.68 -8.36
CA SER A 639 20.60 -9.68 -7.61
C SER A 639 19.78 -9.02 -6.49
N ASN A 640 20.40 -8.82 -5.33
CA ASN A 640 19.87 -7.96 -4.28
C ASN A 640 20.41 -6.55 -4.52
N ILE A 641 19.55 -5.67 -5.05
CA ILE A 641 19.89 -4.27 -5.28
C ILE A 641 19.50 -3.46 -4.06
N GLN A 642 20.42 -2.64 -3.57
CA GLN A 642 20.21 -1.75 -2.44
C GLN A 642 20.54 -0.31 -2.81
N GLN A 643 19.80 0.64 -2.24
CA GLN A 643 20.08 2.07 -2.38
C GLN A 643 20.17 2.72 -1.00
N HIS A 644 21.32 3.32 -0.70
CA HIS A 644 21.57 4.00 0.57
C HIS A 644 21.77 5.49 0.31
N PHE A 645 20.96 6.31 0.98
CA PHE A 645 20.90 7.75 0.78
C PHE A 645 21.69 8.48 1.87
N PHE A 646 22.65 9.31 1.46
CA PHE A 646 23.46 10.17 2.34
C PHE A 646 23.29 11.65 1.97
N TYR A 647 23.44 12.55 2.94
CA TYR A 647 23.09 13.97 2.78
C TYR A 647 24.28 14.89 3.03
N ASN A 648 24.27 16.07 2.41
CA ASN A 648 25.38 17.03 2.42
C ASN A 648 25.43 17.88 3.70
N ASP A 649 25.51 17.21 4.84
CA ASP A 649 25.71 17.83 6.14
C ASP A 649 26.86 17.15 6.91
N LYS A 650 27.18 17.67 8.10
CA LYS A 650 28.27 17.16 8.93
C LYS A 650 28.05 15.70 9.35
N ASP A 651 26.82 15.31 9.68
CA ASP A 651 26.48 13.95 10.11
C ASP A 651 26.48 12.98 8.92
N GLY A 652 25.93 13.39 7.77
CA GLY A 652 25.89 12.62 6.54
C GLY A 652 27.29 12.34 5.99
N LEU A 653 28.21 13.30 6.06
CA LEU A 653 29.63 13.09 5.72
C LEU A 653 30.30 12.05 6.63
N ALA A 654 30.16 12.20 7.95
CA ALA A 654 30.75 11.27 8.92
C ALA A 654 30.15 9.86 8.79
N SER A 655 28.82 9.76 8.66
CA SER A 655 28.08 8.52 8.42
C SER A 655 28.53 7.83 7.14
N PHE A 656 28.72 8.58 6.04
CA PHE A 656 29.20 8.04 4.77
C PHE A 656 30.61 7.45 4.88
N GLU A 657 31.52 8.17 5.53
CA GLU A 657 32.89 7.69 5.77
C GLU A 657 32.91 6.42 6.63
N ASN A 658 32.12 6.38 7.71
CA ASN A 658 32.01 5.21 8.58
C ASN A 658 31.43 3.99 7.84
N PHE A 659 30.36 4.21 7.06
CA PHE A 659 29.74 3.19 6.23
C PHE A 659 30.74 2.57 5.25
N LEU A 660 31.45 3.40 4.46
CA LEU A 660 32.42 2.92 3.48
C LEU A 660 33.57 2.15 4.13
N ALA A 661 34.01 2.56 5.33
CA ALA A 661 35.06 1.86 6.06
C ALA A 661 34.70 0.39 6.37
N GLN A 662 33.41 0.04 6.47
CA GLN A 662 32.97 -1.35 6.66
C GLN A 662 33.28 -2.26 5.46
N TYR A 663 33.56 -1.70 4.28
CA TYR A 663 33.75 -2.45 3.02
C TYR A 663 35.13 -2.30 2.40
N LYS A 664 35.80 -1.14 2.52
CA LYS A 664 37.06 -0.83 1.80
C LYS A 664 38.19 -1.85 1.98
N ASN A 665 38.27 -2.51 3.16
CA ASN A 665 39.32 -3.48 3.47
C ASN A 665 38.81 -4.92 3.56
N ASN A 666 37.60 -5.19 3.07
CA ASN A 666 37.01 -6.53 3.11
C ASN A 666 37.10 -7.18 1.74
N LYS A 667 37.91 -8.24 1.61
CA LYS A 667 38.14 -8.96 0.35
C LYS A 667 36.87 -9.55 -0.28
N ASP A 668 35.82 -9.77 0.51
CA ASP A 668 34.55 -10.30 0.02
C ASP A 668 33.72 -9.23 -0.71
N TRP A 669 34.18 -7.97 -0.73
CA TRP A 669 33.47 -6.83 -1.29
C TRP A 669 34.38 -5.98 -2.17
N ARG A 670 33.86 -5.58 -3.33
CA ARG A 670 34.52 -4.66 -4.25
C ARG A 670 33.83 -3.31 -4.19
N VAL A 671 34.59 -2.25 -3.96
CA VAL A 671 34.11 -0.87 -3.95
C VAL A 671 34.54 -0.19 -5.24
N GLU A 672 33.57 0.31 -6.01
CA GLU A 672 33.77 1.04 -7.26
C GLU A 672 33.29 2.49 -7.10
N GLU A 673 34.19 3.44 -7.30
CA GLU A 673 33.87 4.87 -7.24
C GLU A 673 33.45 5.40 -8.61
N ARG A 674 32.29 6.06 -8.71
CA ARG A 674 31.64 6.43 -9.97
C ARG A 674 31.10 7.86 -9.92
N GLY A 675 31.98 8.85 -10.08
CA GLY A 675 31.57 10.26 -10.15
C GLY A 675 30.77 10.68 -8.91
N LYS A 676 29.43 10.76 -9.06
CA LYS A 676 28.47 11.17 -8.02
C LYS A 676 28.01 10.06 -7.07
N TYR A 677 28.32 8.79 -7.36
CA TYR A 677 27.92 7.65 -6.54
C TYR A 677 29.05 6.64 -6.31
N ILE A 678 28.81 5.69 -5.41
CA ILE A 678 29.67 4.53 -5.16
C ILE A 678 28.82 3.27 -5.33
N ARG A 679 29.42 2.24 -5.91
CA ARG A 679 28.84 0.91 -6.02
C ARG A 679 29.69 -0.08 -5.23
N ILE A 680 29.06 -0.81 -4.32
CA ILE A 680 29.70 -1.85 -3.50
C ILE A 680 29.10 -3.20 -3.89
N ILE A 681 29.93 -4.16 -4.28
CA ILE A 681 29.50 -5.41 -4.89
C ILE A 681 30.10 -6.57 -4.12
N SER A 682 29.29 -7.57 -3.76
CA SER A 682 29.79 -8.82 -3.21
C SER A 682 30.65 -9.55 -4.25
N VAL A 683 31.88 -9.92 -3.89
CA VAL A 683 32.82 -10.69 -4.73
C VAL A 683 32.69 -12.19 -4.49
N GLU A 684 32.52 -12.59 -3.23
CA GLU A 684 32.36 -13.98 -2.79
C GLU A 684 31.02 -14.14 -2.04
N GLY A 685 30.35 -15.27 -2.24
CA GLY A 685 29.04 -15.60 -1.63
C GLY A 685 28.13 -16.40 -2.55
N ASN A 686 27.00 -16.86 -2.03
CA ASN A 686 26.02 -17.65 -2.80
C ASN A 686 25.14 -16.77 -3.69
N LYS A 687 24.91 -15.52 -3.29
CA LYS A 687 24.04 -14.57 -3.98
C LYS A 687 24.74 -13.23 -4.17
N LYS A 688 24.40 -12.55 -5.26
CA LYS A 688 24.97 -11.25 -5.63
C LYS A 688 24.25 -10.13 -4.88
N VAL A 689 25.01 -9.34 -4.12
CA VAL A 689 24.53 -8.11 -3.47
C VAL A 689 25.22 -6.91 -4.10
N GLU A 690 24.44 -5.92 -4.51
CA GLU A 690 24.93 -4.64 -5.03
C GLU A 690 24.33 -3.48 -4.24
N ILE A 691 25.19 -2.66 -3.65
CA ILE A 691 24.80 -1.49 -2.87
C ILE A 691 25.20 -0.25 -3.65
N PHE A 692 24.23 0.60 -3.95
CA PHE A 692 24.42 1.90 -4.58
C PHE A 692 24.26 2.99 -3.53
N THR A 693 25.24 3.86 -3.41
CA THR A 693 25.18 4.98 -2.47
C THR A 693 25.53 6.27 -3.18
N ASN A 694 24.77 7.33 -2.96
CA ASN A 694 25.19 8.65 -3.43
C ASN A 694 26.32 9.18 -2.54
N LYS A 695 27.17 10.02 -3.10
CA LYS A 695 28.09 10.82 -2.28
C LYS A 695 27.29 11.95 -1.60
N PRO A 696 27.59 12.32 -0.35
CA PRO A 696 26.95 13.44 0.36
C PRO A 696 26.90 14.73 -0.48
N ALA A 697 28.03 15.14 -1.07
CA ALA A 697 28.12 16.33 -1.92
C ALA A 697 27.33 16.23 -3.25
N SER A 698 26.67 15.10 -3.53
CA SER A 698 25.83 14.85 -4.70
C SER A 698 24.47 14.26 -4.29
N GLU A 699 23.88 14.79 -3.21
CA GLU A 699 22.60 14.29 -2.66
C GLU A 699 21.42 14.34 -3.63
N GLU A 700 21.40 15.27 -4.59
CA GLU A 700 20.36 15.35 -5.63
C GLU A 700 20.78 14.55 -6.89
N GLY A 701 21.92 14.89 -7.48
CA GLY A 701 22.34 14.28 -8.76
C GLY A 701 22.83 12.83 -8.69
N GLY A 702 23.22 12.33 -7.50
CA GLY A 702 23.66 10.95 -7.31
C GLY A 702 22.50 9.95 -7.43
N PRO A 703 21.40 10.12 -6.66
CA PRO A 703 20.20 9.32 -6.81
C PRO A 703 19.63 9.28 -8.22
N GLU A 704 19.63 10.41 -8.95
CA GLU A 704 19.16 10.47 -10.34
C GLU A 704 19.97 9.59 -11.29
N GLU A 705 21.30 9.56 -11.14
CA GLU A 705 22.17 8.69 -11.95
C GLU A 705 21.97 7.21 -11.61
N ILE A 706 21.78 6.88 -10.34
CA ILE A 706 21.47 5.51 -9.89
C ILE A 706 20.12 5.04 -10.47
N GLU A 707 19.11 5.91 -10.47
CA GLU A 707 17.78 5.60 -11.00
C GLU A 707 17.82 5.27 -12.51
N LYS A 708 18.63 6.00 -13.29
CA LYS A 708 18.84 5.70 -14.71
C LYS A 708 19.42 4.30 -14.92
N ILE A 709 20.41 3.91 -14.11
CA ILE A 709 21.02 2.58 -14.17
C ILE A 709 20.00 1.49 -13.84
N PHE A 710 19.13 1.72 -12.85
CA PHE A 710 18.09 0.78 -12.47
C PHE A 710 17.07 0.57 -13.60
N LYS A 711 16.65 1.65 -14.25
CA LYS A 711 15.77 1.61 -15.44
C LYS A 711 16.41 0.85 -16.60
N GLU A 712 17.66 1.18 -16.95
CA GLU A 712 18.40 0.52 -18.04
C GLU A 712 18.59 -0.99 -17.80
N ARG A 713 18.78 -1.40 -16.54
CA ARG A 713 18.97 -2.80 -16.15
C ARG A 713 17.65 -3.53 -15.85
N ASN A 714 16.52 -2.84 -15.87
CA ASN A 714 15.22 -3.35 -15.43
C ASN A 714 15.27 -4.02 -14.04
N VAL A 715 15.90 -3.33 -13.08
CA VAL A 715 16.00 -3.75 -11.66
C VAL A 715 15.46 -2.66 -10.74
N GLN A 716 15.10 -3.04 -9.52
CA GLN A 716 14.63 -2.09 -8.51
C GLN A 716 15.29 -2.37 -7.14
N SER A 717 15.30 -1.35 -6.28
CA SER A 717 15.82 -1.46 -4.91
C SER A 717 14.95 -2.44 -4.09
N ILE A 718 15.57 -3.49 -3.56
CA ILE A 718 14.96 -4.41 -2.59
C ILE A 718 15.19 -3.91 -1.16
N VAL A 719 16.34 -3.26 -0.92
CA VAL A 719 16.70 -2.64 0.36
C VAL A 719 16.90 -1.14 0.16
N VAL A 720 16.20 -0.34 0.95
CA VAL A 720 16.34 1.12 0.95
C VAL A 720 16.80 1.58 2.33
N VAL A 721 17.83 2.43 2.39
CA VAL A 721 18.43 2.89 3.65
C VAL A 721 18.52 4.41 3.65
N HIS A 722 17.94 5.02 4.68
CA HIS A 722 18.11 6.44 4.99
C HIS A 722 19.29 6.64 5.95
N ARG A 723 20.27 7.47 5.58
CA ARG A 723 21.44 7.83 6.40
C ARG A 723 21.69 9.34 6.42
N GLY A 724 20.87 10.04 7.21
CA GLY A 724 21.08 11.44 7.58
C GLY A 724 20.20 11.82 8.77
N HIS A 725 20.04 13.13 8.98
CA HIS A 725 19.10 13.67 9.95
C HIS A 725 17.65 13.43 9.55
N SER A 726 16.74 13.50 10.52
CA SER A 726 15.33 13.16 10.29
C SER A 726 14.62 14.12 9.33
N PHE A 727 15.04 15.38 9.23
CA PHE A 727 14.53 16.35 8.25
C PHE A 727 14.88 15.99 6.78
N HIS A 728 15.76 15.00 6.56
CA HIS A 728 16.03 14.44 5.25
C HIS A 728 15.22 13.17 4.94
N THR A 729 14.48 12.64 5.92
CA THR A 729 13.79 11.34 5.82
C THR A 729 12.78 11.33 4.67
N ASP A 730 11.99 12.40 4.52
CA ASP A 730 10.97 12.49 3.48
C ASP A 730 11.57 12.39 2.07
N LYS A 731 12.73 13.01 1.83
CA LYS A 731 13.47 12.87 0.56
C LYS A 731 13.84 11.41 0.25
N THR A 732 14.19 10.60 1.27
CA THR A 732 14.45 9.17 1.06
C THR A 732 13.15 8.40 0.82
N ILE A 733 12.10 8.69 1.57
CA ILE A 733 10.82 7.97 1.49
C ILE A 733 10.20 8.10 0.09
N GLU A 734 10.31 9.28 -0.53
CA GLU A 734 9.86 9.51 -1.90
C GLU A 734 10.53 8.57 -2.93
N LYS A 735 11.72 8.05 -2.62
CA LYS A 735 12.51 7.16 -3.48
C LYS A 735 12.34 5.68 -3.14
N ILE A 736 11.47 5.32 -2.20
CA ILE A 736 11.15 3.92 -1.88
C ILE A 736 10.36 3.31 -3.03
N THR A 737 10.82 2.17 -3.53
CA THR A 737 10.14 1.37 -4.56
C THR A 737 9.03 0.52 -3.95
N SER A 738 8.00 0.21 -4.72
CA SER A 738 6.88 -0.64 -4.27
C SER A 738 7.28 -2.07 -3.91
N ILE A 739 8.38 -2.56 -4.47
CA ILE A 739 8.89 -3.91 -4.19
C ILE A 739 9.86 -3.97 -3.00
N ALA A 740 10.25 -2.84 -2.42
CA ALA A 740 11.24 -2.80 -1.34
C ALA A 740 10.81 -3.70 -0.17
N LYS A 741 11.61 -4.71 0.16
CA LYS A 741 11.30 -5.65 1.25
C LYS A 741 11.93 -5.26 2.57
N ILE A 742 13.02 -4.49 2.56
CA ILE A 742 13.63 -3.96 3.78
C ILE A 742 13.83 -2.47 3.64
N VAL A 743 13.32 -1.70 4.61
CA VAL A 743 13.54 -0.25 4.70
C VAL A 743 14.19 0.04 6.04
N SER A 744 15.33 0.71 6.03
CA SER A 744 16.05 1.11 7.24
C SER A 744 16.00 2.63 7.41
N LEU A 745 15.22 3.10 8.38
CA LEU A 745 15.17 4.49 8.81
C LEU A 745 16.08 4.68 10.01
N GLY A 746 17.37 4.91 9.73
CA GLY A 746 18.44 4.99 10.72
C GLY A 746 18.68 6.38 11.31
N SER A 747 17.89 7.38 10.93
CA SER A 747 17.89 8.74 11.49
C SER A 747 17.37 8.73 12.94
N CYS A 748 17.36 9.87 13.62
CA CYS A 748 16.59 9.99 14.86
C CYS A 748 15.09 9.83 14.57
N GLY A 749 14.36 9.21 15.48
CA GLY A 749 12.89 9.13 15.40
C GLY A 749 12.33 8.51 14.11
N GLY A 750 13.12 7.71 13.37
CA GLY A 750 12.72 7.11 12.10
C GLY A 750 11.42 6.29 12.20
N TYR A 751 11.08 5.84 13.41
CA TYR A 751 9.81 5.20 13.72
C TYR A 751 8.56 6.01 13.34
N ASN A 752 8.60 7.33 13.42
CA ASN A 752 7.41 8.17 13.18
C ASN A 752 6.99 8.22 11.69
N ASN A 753 7.80 7.67 10.78
CA ASN A 753 7.54 7.70 9.35
C ASN A 753 7.13 6.32 8.77
N ILE A 754 6.74 5.36 9.62
CA ILE A 754 6.40 3.99 9.19
C ILE A 754 5.18 3.95 8.26
N ASP A 755 4.18 4.80 8.47
CA ASP A 755 2.96 4.86 7.66
C ASP A 755 3.28 5.32 6.24
N LYS A 756 4.11 6.36 6.09
CA LYS A 756 4.60 6.85 4.79
C LYS A 756 5.39 5.77 4.05
N VAL A 757 6.23 5.01 4.76
CA VAL A 757 6.94 3.87 4.16
C VAL A 757 5.96 2.80 3.70
N LEU A 758 4.95 2.44 4.51
CA LEU A 758 3.95 1.42 4.16
C LEU A 758 2.94 1.87 3.10
N GLN A 759 2.84 3.17 2.82
CA GLN A 759 2.14 3.68 1.63
C GLN A 759 2.96 3.41 0.36
N LYS A 760 4.29 3.52 0.43
CA LYS A 760 5.18 3.24 -0.72
C LYS A 760 5.41 1.75 -0.94
N SER A 761 5.68 1.00 0.13
CA SER A 761 5.89 -0.44 0.09
C SER A 761 5.11 -1.12 1.23
N PRO A 762 3.87 -1.60 0.97
CA PRO A 762 3.02 -2.25 1.96
C PRO A 762 3.65 -3.49 2.61
N ASP A 763 4.52 -4.18 1.87
CA ASP A 763 5.19 -5.39 2.32
C ASP A 763 6.51 -5.14 3.06
N ALA A 764 6.99 -3.91 3.13
CA ALA A 764 8.29 -3.60 3.72
C ALA A 764 8.40 -4.10 5.18
N HIS A 765 9.55 -4.68 5.51
CA HIS A 765 10.01 -4.88 6.87
C HIS A 765 10.84 -3.65 7.25
N ILE A 766 10.38 -2.91 8.26
CA ILE A 766 10.96 -1.62 8.60
C ILE A 766 11.84 -1.75 9.85
N LEU A 767 13.11 -1.40 9.68
CA LEU A 767 14.09 -1.24 10.76
C LEU A 767 14.17 0.24 11.09
N SER A 768 13.82 0.62 12.31
CA SER A 768 13.61 2.03 12.67
C SER A 768 14.17 2.35 14.06
N THR A 769 14.25 3.63 14.39
CA THR A 769 14.69 4.15 15.70
C THR A 769 13.56 4.93 16.39
N LYS A 770 13.39 4.74 17.70
CA LYS A 770 12.50 5.58 18.55
C LYS A 770 13.23 6.78 19.17
N GLY A 771 14.55 6.82 19.08
CA GLY A 771 15.39 7.84 19.69
C GLY A 771 16.62 8.09 18.82
N ILE A 772 17.81 8.03 19.42
CA ILE A 772 19.06 8.36 18.74
C ILE A 772 19.43 7.29 17.70
N GLY A 773 19.47 7.70 16.43
CA GLY A 773 20.15 7.00 15.35
C GLY A 773 21.64 7.33 15.37
N THR A 774 22.51 6.36 15.08
CA THR A 774 23.96 6.59 15.11
C THR A 774 24.70 5.66 14.16
N MET A 775 25.70 6.19 13.46
CA MET A 775 26.60 5.41 12.60
C MET A 775 27.23 4.20 13.31
N LEU A 776 27.49 4.32 14.62
CA LEU A 776 28.09 3.25 15.43
C LEU A 776 27.21 2.00 15.60
N ILE A 777 25.91 2.11 15.29
CA ILE A 777 24.96 0.99 15.29
C ILE A 777 24.47 0.71 13.88
N ASN A 778 24.05 1.74 13.14
CA ASN A 778 23.57 1.62 11.77
C ASN A 778 24.58 0.87 10.87
N ASP A 779 25.84 1.29 10.84
CA ASP A 779 26.83 0.73 9.90
C ASP A 779 27.15 -0.74 10.19
N PRO A 780 27.48 -1.14 11.44
CA PRO A 780 27.69 -2.55 11.76
C PRO A 780 26.44 -3.41 11.56
N LEU A 781 25.24 -2.88 11.87
CA LEU A 781 23.98 -3.61 11.74
C LEU A 781 23.64 -3.87 10.27
N LEU A 782 23.76 -2.85 9.41
CA LEU A 782 23.57 -2.98 7.96
C LEU A 782 24.60 -3.91 7.35
N LYS A 783 25.86 -3.83 7.80
CA LYS A 783 26.90 -4.78 7.37
C LYS A 783 26.51 -6.21 7.72
N MET A 784 26.07 -6.47 8.95
CA MET A 784 25.60 -7.81 9.37
C MET A 784 24.42 -8.30 8.53
N LEU A 785 23.45 -7.42 8.24
CA LEU A 785 22.31 -7.77 7.40
C LEU A 785 22.76 -8.14 6.00
N ASN A 786 23.70 -7.40 5.43
CA ASN A 786 24.24 -7.66 4.11
C ASN A 786 25.03 -8.97 4.03
N GLU A 787 25.74 -9.35 5.10
CA GLU A 787 26.37 -10.68 5.16
C GLU A 787 25.33 -11.81 5.24
N ASP A 788 24.25 -11.65 6.01
CA ASP A 788 23.16 -12.63 6.07
C ASP A 788 22.43 -12.73 4.70
N ILE A 789 22.15 -11.62 4.01
CA ILE A 789 21.57 -11.60 2.64
C ILE A 789 22.51 -12.27 1.63
N LYS A 790 23.82 -11.95 1.67
CA LYS A 790 24.85 -12.53 0.78
C LYS A 790 24.93 -14.06 0.88
N SER A 791 24.58 -14.62 2.04
CA SER A 791 24.52 -16.08 2.26
C SER A 791 23.41 -16.78 1.48
N GLY A 792 22.38 -16.04 1.04
CA GLY A 792 21.25 -16.53 0.27
C GLY A 792 20.19 -17.27 1.09
N ASN A 793 20.26 -17.20 2.41
CA ASN A 793 19.28 -17.80 3.32
C ASN A 793 18.13 -16.82 3.61
N ASP A 794 17.04 -17.37 4.14
CA ASP A 794 15.96 -16.56 4.70
C ASP A 794 16.45 -15.69 5.85
N ILE A 795 15.88 -14.49 5.99
CA ILE A 795 16.16 -13.62 7.13
C ILE A 795 15.11 -13.89 8.20
N ASN A 796 15.53 -14.54 9.30
CA ASN A 796 14.74 -14.61 10.53
C ASN A 796 15.15 -13.46 11.46
N TRP A 797 14.24 -12.52 11.68
CA TRP A 797 14.50 -11.30 12.43
C TRP A 797 14.81 -11.55 13.90
N GLN A 798 14.20 -12.55 14.54
CA GLN A 798 14.51 -12.88 15.94
C GLN A 798 15.94 -13.40 16.07
N VAL A 799 16.35 -14.29 15.16
CA VAL A 799 17.71 -14.84 15.11
C VAL A 799 18.73 -13.75 14.79
N PHE A 800 18.45 -12.93 13.77
CA PHE A 800 19.28 -11.80 13.38
C PHE A 800 19.46 -10.82 14.54
N TRP A 801 18.37 -10.42 15.19
CA TRP A 801 18.41 -9.44 16.27
C TRP A 801 19.19 -9.94 17.49
N ARG A 802 19.06 -11.23 17.85
CA ARG A 802 19.88 -11.83 18.91
C ARG A 802 21.37 -11.87 18.57
N LYS A 803 21.75 -11.97 17.28
CA LYS A 803 23.15 -11.79 16.86
C LYS A 803 23.57 -10.32 17.03
N ALA A 804 22.73 -9.38 16.58
CA ALA A 804 23.00 -7.94 16.68
C ALA A 804 23.15 -7.49 18.14
N GLU A 805 22.25 -7.89 19.03
CA GLU A 805 22.28 -7.55 20.46
C GLU A 805 23.55 -8.04 21.14
N ARG A 806 24.03 -9.26 20.83
CA ARG A 806 25.31 -9.76 21.36
C ARG A 806 26.52 -8.93 20.93
N LYS A 807 26.48 -8.32 19.75
CA LYS A 807 27.59 -7.54 19.19
C LYS A 807 27.50 -6.05 19.55
N LEU A 808 26.29 -5.51 19.57
CA LEU A 808 26.01 -4.07 19.60
C LEU A 808 25.28 -3.62 20.87
N GLY A 809 24.74 -4.54 21.66
CA GLY A 809 23.92 -4.23 22.85
C GLY A 809 24.66 -3.52 23.98
N ASN A 810 26.00 -3.52 23.98
CA ASN A 810 26.80 -2.72 24.91
C ASN A 810 26.78 -1.22 24.58
N ASN A 811 26.38 -0.85 23.36
CA ASN A 811 26.16 0.55 23.02
C ASN A 811 24.80 0.98 23.57
N GLU A 812 24.79 2.00 24.42
CA GLU A 812 23.57 2.48 25.10
C GLU A 812 22.46 2.93 24.13
N ASN A 813 22.82 3.28 22.89
CA ASN A 813 21.86 3.68 21.85
C ASN A 813 21.23 2.49 21.12
N PHE A 814 21.73 1.25 21.28
CA PHE A 814 21.13 0.07 20.64
C PHE A 814 19.68 -0.15 21.05
N LYS A 815 19.34 0.17 22.31
CA LYS A 815 17.96 0.09 22.85
C LYS A 815 16.96 0.98 22.11
N ASN A 816 17.43 1.99 21.38
CA ASN A 816 16.57 2.88 20.61
C ASN A 816 16.12 2.25 19.28
N TYR A 817 16.75 1.16 18.84
CA TYR A 817 16.45 0.51 17.58
C TYR A 817 15.35 -0.55 17.74
N ILE A 818 14.46 -0.60 16.75
CA ILE A 818 13.32 -1.49 16.70
C ILE A 818 13.47 -2.40 15.49
N PRO A 819 13.60 -3.72 15.69
CA PRO A 819 13.57 -4.66 14.58
C PRO A 819 12.15 -4.85 14.03
N PRO A 820 12.00 -5.28 12.78
CA PRO A 820 10.69 -5.44 12.13
C PRO A 820 9.68 -6.27 12.94
N HIS A 821 10.09 -7.42 13.47
CA HIS A 821 9.22 -8.30 14.27
C HIS A 821 8.76 -7.72 15.62
N LYS A 822 9.33 -6.59 16.08
CA LYS A 822 8.92 -5.88 17.31
C LYS A 822 8.31 -4.51 17.02
N ASN A 823 8.11 -4.18 15.75
CA ASN A 823 7.55 -2.90 15.35
C ASN A 823 6.01 -2.98 15.39
N LEU A 824 5.44 -2.67 16.57
CA LEU A 824 4.00 -2.79 16.81
C LEU A 824 3.16 -1.88 15.90
N GLY A 825 3.62 -0.67 15.58
CA GLY A 825 2.93 0.22 14.65
C GLY A 825 2.87 -0.38 13.24
N VAL A 826 3.96 -0.98 12.76
CA VAL A 826 3.98 -1.66 11.45
C VAL A 826 3.06 -2.89 11.45
N LEU A 827 3.15 -3.71 12.50
CA LEU A 827 2.27 -4.88 12.66
C LEU A 827 0.80 -4.47 12.67
N PHE A 828 0.47 -3.44 13.44
CA PHE A 828 -0.89 -2.91 13.55
C PHE A 828 -1.39 -2.37 12.20
N ILE A 829 -0.63 -1.48 11.56
CA ILE A 829 -1.04 -0.86 10.28
C ILE A 829 -1.27 -1.94 9.22
N LYS A 830 -0.38 -2.94 9.14
CA LYS A 830 -0.54 -4.05 8.19
C LYS A 830 -1.77 -4.90 8.53
N ALA A 831 -1.98 -5.26 9.80
CA ALA A 831 -3.15 -6.02 10.23
C ALA A 831 -4.45 -5.27 9.89
N TYR A 832 -4.50 -3.99 10.22
CA TYR A 832 -5.65 -3.13 9.95
C TYR A 832 -5.94 -3.03 8.46
N LYS A 833 -4.92 -2.82 7.63
CA LYS A 833 -5.08 -2.78 6.18
C LYS A 833 -5.54 -4.12 5.59
N ASN A 834 -5.06 -5.25 6.12
CA ASN A 834 -5.45 -6.58 5.64
C ASN A 834 -6.90 -6.90 6.02
N LEU A 835 -7.26 -6.74 7.29
CA LEU A 835 -8.63 -7.01 7.76
C LEU A 835 -9.66 -6.09 7.09
N LYS A 836 -9.26 -4.87 6.73
CA LYS A 836 -10.10 -3.97 5.92
C LYS A 836 -10.24 -4.33 4.45
N LYS A 837 -9.40 -5.23 3.92
CA LYS A 837 -9.56 -5.80 2.57
C LYS A 837 -10.46 -7.04 2.59
N ASP A 838 -10.47 -7.73 3.73
CA ASP A 838 -11.28 -8.93 3.96
C ASP A 838 -12.73 -8.58 4.35
N GLU A 839 -12.96 -7.39 4.94
CA GLU A 839 -14.24 -6.64 4.87
C GLU A 839 -14.38 -5.97 3.50
#